data_AF-A0A8C1V1T3-F1
#
_entry.id   AF-A0A8C1V1T3-F1
#
_cell.length_a   1.000
_cell.length_b   1.000
_cell.length_c   1.000
_cell.angle_alpha   90.00
_cell.angle_beta   90.00
_cell.angle_gamma   90.00
#
_symmetry.space_group_name_H-M   'P 1'
#
loop_
_entity.id
_entity.type
_entity.pdbx_description
1 polymer ?
#
loop_
_entity_poly.entity_id
_entity_poly.type
_entity_poly.pdbx_seq_one_letter_code
_entity_poly.pdbx_strand_id
1 'polypeptide(L)'
;LEVDDVTRTHAHWVSLRVSMENPQKNSPLVRELTRAFSHYNKHNVFLKKNLNETLSFFREIRENQSNTCSGTPGALDTGESTSASGQLSCISLPRHEEDYLQNVVGRAPYILILGQDCSARYQLLNCLLGERLLPLGSEVGGACGPEGGACRRRKLCFTHGRQTRLSLALPGQYELVHQLTAHCGRWDTVPLEDLEIQECEDPAHRLAELEVTLHHALLQEVKIMVLPCRGVQPVHEALEDCRRGILPIILYAVSKDALSAEQVSDLQKVRETLPFPVCFIRTPGGPSDPGALHGQLVSLELIGAPAQTQSMLGESVERLQRVLGPFTRQLLQSHQVEAASLLNTVHCRCLDLFINQAFDMQRDLQITPRRLEYTREKEGELFSSLMAIANRKQEEMKEMIVETLSCMKEQLLEDAADLQFTDIIMSSNGEPVSSKDIKMCISQIQDLIVVRLNQAVANKLTSSVDYLRESFVGTLERCLGSLEKSTPESCSNVTSNHLKQILNAAYNVEVTFHSGSSVTRLFWEQIKQIIHRITWVNPPSVTAEWKRKVAQDAIESLSAAKLAKSICSQFRTRLNSSHEAFAASLRQLEEGHTGRLERTEDLWLRVRKDHAPRLARLSLESRSLRDVLLHGKPKMGRELGRGQYGVVFLCDSWGGHHPCALKSVVPPDDKHWNDLALEFHYTRSLPKHDRLVNLHGSVIDHSYSGGSSIAVLLIMERLHRDLYTGLKAGLSLKERLQIALDVVEGIRFLHSQGLLHRDIKLKNVLLDKQNRAKITDLGFCKPEAMMSGSIVGTPIHMAPELFTGSRPERLSTFDEECWQLMEACWNADPSQRPLLGIVQPSLQSIMDRLCDNSDQKSGSLEDSN
;
A
#
# COMPACT_ATOMS: atom_id res chain seq x y z
N LEU A 1 -39.67 71.42 22.87
CA LEU A 1 -38.61 70.45 23.20
C LEU A 1 -39.13 69.05 23.52
N GLU A 2 -40.37 68.67 23.19
CA GLU A 2 -40.84 67.28 23.40
C GLU A 2 -41.80 66.75 22.31
N VAL A 3 -41.86 67.39 21.14
CA VAL A 3 -42.77 66.96 20.04
C VAL A 3 -42.04 66.63 18.73
N ASP A 4 -40.73 66.90 18.64
CA ASP A 4 -39.95 66.71 17.38
C ASP A 4 -39.17 65.37 17.29
N ASP A 5 -39.18 64.53 18.34
CA ASP A 5 -38.39 63.28 18.36
C ASP A 5 -39.18 62.04 17.90
N VAL A 6 -40.52 62.13 17.92
CA VAL A 6 -41.42 61.05 17.47
C VAL A 6 -41.57 61.03 15.94
N THR A 7 -41.39 62.18 15.27
CA THR A 7 -41.51 62.30 13.81
C THR A 7 -40.25 61.85 13.06
N ARG A 8 -39.05 61.96 13.65
CA ARG A 8 -37.80 61.45 13.04
C ARG A 8 -37.68 59.94 13.12
N THR A 9 -38.14 59.32 14.21
CA THR A 9 -38.22 57.86 14.32
C THR A 9 -39.28 57.30 13.39
N HIS A 10 -40.46 57.93 13.25
CA HIS A 10 -41.47 57.48 12.29
C HIS A 10 -41.04 57.64 10.82
N ALA A 11 -40.33 58.70 10.45
CA ALA A 11 -39.83 58.89 9.09
C ALA A 11 -38.75 57.86 8.70
N HIS A 12 -37.94 57.40 9.65
CA HIS A 12 -36.91 56.37 9.41
C HIS A 12 -37.52 54.97 9.15
N TRP A 13 -38.66 54.66 9.79
CA TRP A 13 -39.42 53.43 9.54
C TRP A 13 -40.29 53.50 8.27
N VAL A 14 -40.76 54.69 7.90
CA VAL A 14 -41.54 54.90 6.66
C VAL A 14 -40.65 54.84 5.41
N SER A 15 -39.40 55.30 5.48
CA SER A 15 -38.42 55.11 4.39
C SER A 15 -38.04 53.65 4.15
N LEU A 16 -38.22 52.77 5.15
CA LEU A 16 -38.08 51.32 5.02
C LEU A 16 -39.36 50.64 4.46
N ARG A 17 -40.53 51.29 4.59
CA ARG A 17 -41.81 50.79 4.05
C ARG A 17 -42.00 51.06 2.56
N VAL A 18 -41.38 52.09 2.00
CA VAL A 18 -41.52 52.44 0.56
C VAL A 18 -40.66 51.56 -0.36
N SER A 19 -39.87 50.62 0.19
CA SER A 19 -39.16 49.58 -0.59
C SER A 19 -39.86 48.20 -0.56
N MET A 20 -41.14 48.14 -0.15
CA MET A 20 -41.91 46.90 -0.04
C MET A 20 -42.84 46.64 -1.23
N GLU A 21 -42.30 46.73 -2.44
CA GLU A 21 -42.80 45.97 -3.59
C GLU A 21 -41.67 45.01 -4.03
N ASN A 22 -41.87 43.71 -3.77
CA ASN A 22 -40.96 42.55 -3.88
C ASN A 22 -39.91 42.31 -2.75
N PRO A 23 -40.27 41.61 -1.66
CA PRO A 23 -39.33 41.14 -0.65
C PRO A 23 -38.67 39.79 -0.98
N GLN A 24 -38.48 39.44 -2.26
CA GLN A 24 -37.61 38.33 -2.60
C GLN A 24 -36.19 38.84 -2.88
N LYS A 25 -35.26 38.47 -1.98
CA LYS A 25 -33.81 38.29 -2.22
C LYS A 25 -32.96 39.58 -2.20
N ASN A 26 -32.04 39.68 -1.23
CA ASN A 26 -30.63 40.14 -1.39
C ASN A 26 -30.03 40.87 -0.17
N SER A 27 -30.23 40.38 1.07
CA SER A 27 -29.25 40.74 2.11
C SER A 27 -27.86 40.21 1.70
N PRO A 28 -26.80 41.06 1.70
CA PRO A 28 -25.44 40.62 1.36
C PRO A 28 -24.96 39.43 2.19
N LEU A 29 -25.37 39.37 3.45
CA LEU A 29 -25.10 38.26 4.37
C LEU A 29 -25.77 36.97 3.91
N VAL A 30 -27.08 37.01 3.63
CA VAL A 30 -27.84 35.84 3.13
C VAL A 30 -27.18 35.30 1.87
N ARG A 31 -26.84 36.18 0.93
CA ARG A 31 -26.17 35.78 -0.32
C ARG A 31 -24.80 35.14 -0.08
N GLU A 32 -24.02 35.65 0.87
CA GLU A 32 -22.71 35.09 1.20
C GLU A 32 -22.81 33.73 1.90
N LEU A 33 -23.73 33.58 2.85
CA LEU A 33 -23.98 32.31 3.54
C LEU A 33 -24.57 31.26 2.60
N THR A 34 -25.59 31.61 1.81
CA THR A 34 -26.14 30.71 0.79
C THR A 34 -25.04 30.23 -0.16
N ARG A 35 -24.13 31.11 -0.61
CA ARG A 35 -22.98 30.69 -1.43
C ARG A 35 -22.04 29.74 -0.70
N ALA A 36 -21.73 30.00 0.57
CA ALA A 36 -20.85 29.14 1.36
C ALA A 36 -21.44 27.74 1.55
N PHE A 37 -22.71 27.64 1.97
CA PHE A 37 -23.39 26.35 2.15
C PHE A 37 -23.64 25.64 0.81
N SER A 38 -24.05 26.36 -0.24
CA SER A 38 -24.22 25.78 -1.58
C SER A 38 -22.92 25.20 -2.13
N HIS A 39 -21.80 25.91 -1.93
CA HIS A 39 -20.47 25.40 -2.27
C HIS A 39 -20.11 24.16 -1.45
N TYR A 40 -20.37 24.15 -0.14
CA TYR A 40 -20.17 22.98 0.71
C TYR A 40 -21.01 21.79 0.20
N ASN A 41 -22.32 21.97 0.04
CA ASN A 41 -23.25 20.93 -0.40
C ASN A 41 -22.83 20.34 -1.75
N LYS A 42 -22.43 21.19 -2.72
CA LYS A 42 -21.91 20.74 -4.01
C LYS A 42 -20.69 19.83 -3.87
N HIS A 43 -19.68 20.22 -3.08
CA HIS A 43 -18.47 19.40 -2.89
C HIS A 43 -18.75 18.15 -2.04
N ASN A 44 -19.69 18.22 -1.11
CA ASN A 44 -20.08 17.09 -0.27
C ASN A 44 -20.75 15.97 -1.09
N VAL A 45 -21.47 16.31 -2.17
CA VAL A 45 -21.99 15.29 -3.12
C VAL A 45 -20.84 14.47 -3.72
N PHE A 46 -19.73 15.11 -4.11
CA PHE A 46 -18.56 14.40 -4.63
C PHE A 46 -17.84 13.59 -3.56
N LEU A 47 -17.70 14.11 -2.33
CA LEU A 47 -17.14 13.35 -1.20
C LEU A 47 -17.96 12.09 -0.91
N LYS A 48 -19.28 12.21 -0.81
CA LYS A 48 -20.20 11.09 -0.56
C LYS A 48 -20.14 10.06 -1.67
N LYS A 49 -20.13 10.51 -2.93
CA LYS A 49 -19.98 9.62 -4.09
C LYS A 49 -18.67 8.83 -4.00
N ASN A 50 -17.55 9.52 -3.81
CA ASN A 50 -16.22 8.92 -3.75
C ASN A 50 -16.09 7.94 -2.56
N LEU A 51 -16.62 8.29 -1.38
CA LEU A 51 -16.70 7.37 -0.24
C LEU A 51 -17.55 6.13 -0.56
N ASN A 52 -18.75 6.30 -1.14
CA ASN A 52 -19.62 5.16 -1.48
C ASN A 52 -18.95 4.21 -2.48
N GLU A 53 -18.27 4.74 -3.50
CA GLU A 53 -17.52 3.92 -4.46
C GLU A 53 -16.34 3.19 -3.80
N THR A 54 -15.68 3.83 -2.82
CA THR A 54 -14.63 3.22 -2.01
C THR A 54 -15.16 2.06 -1.17
N LEU A 55 -16.31 2.25 -0.50
CA LEU A 55 -16.96 1.19 0.28
C LEU A 55 -17.45 0.03 -0.61
N SER A 56 -17.94 0.33 -1.81
CA SER A 56 -18.28 -0.68 -2.82
C SER A 56 -17.06 -1.48 -3.24
N PHE A 57 -15.95 -0.82 -3.54
CA PHE A 57 -14.70 -1.45 -3.92
C PHE A 57 -14.20 -2.45 -2.87
N PHE A 58 -14.16 -2.06 -1.59
CA PHE A 58 -13.73 -2.98 -0.53
C PHE A 58 -14.75 -4.10 -0.25
N ARG A 59 -16.04 -3.87 -0.49
CA ARG A 59 -17.06 -4.93 -0.40
C ARG A 59 -16.87 -5.99 -1.48
N GLU A 60 -16.68 -5.56 -2.73
CA GLU A 60 -16.43 -6.45 -3.87
C GLU A 60 -15.15 -7.29 -3.66
N ILE A 61 -14.09 -6.69 -3.10
CA ILE A 61 -12.86 -7.44 -2.75
C ILE A 61 -13.14 -8.53 -1.71
N ARG A 62 -13.91 -8.21 -0.66
CA ARG A 62 -14.27 -9.20 0.39
C ARG A 62 -15.09 -10.35 -0.18
N GLU A 63 -16.07 -10.06 -1.03
CA GLU A 63 -16.91 -11.08 -1.69
C GLU A 63 -16.11 -11.99 -2.64
N ASN A 64 -15.16 -11.42 -3.39
CA ASN A 64 -14.27 -12.19 -4.25
C ASN A 64 -13.32 -13.10 -3.44
N GLN A 65 -12.89 -12.68 -2.25
CA GLN A 65 -12.08 -13.52 -1.36
C GLN A 65 -12.89 -14.71 -0.81
N SER A 66 -14.12 -14.48 -0.35
CA SER A 66 -14.97 -15.56 0.20
C SER A 66 -15.31 -16.62 -0.85
N ASN A 67 -15.60 -16.21 -2.09
CA ASN A 67 -15.92 -17.14 -3.18
C ASN A 67 -14.72 -17.99 -3.64
N THR A 68 -13.49 -17.52 -3.42
CA THR A 68 -12.27 -18.27 -3.75
C THR A 68 -11.96 -19.34 -2.70
N CYS A 69 -12.37 -19.14 -1.43
CA CYS A 69 -12.18 -20.10 -0.33
C CYS A 69 -13.27 -21.18 -0.25
N SER A 70 -14.45 -20.99 -0.87
CA SER A 70 -15.56 -21.94 -0.83
C SER A 70 -15.52 -23.05 -1.90
N GLY A 71 -14.42 -23.17 -2.65
CA GLY A 71 -14.28 -24.08 -3.80
C GLY A 71 -13.94 -25.55 -3.49
N THR A 72 -13.84 -25.96 -2.22
CA THR A 72 -13.60 -27.36 -1.83
C THR A 72 -14.82 -27.95 -1.13
N PRO A 73 -15.62 -28.81 -1.82
CA PRO A 73 -16.69 -29.55 -1.17
C PRO A 73 -16.09 -30.78 -0.47
N GLY A 74 -15.98 -30.72 0.86
CA GLY A 74 -15.70 -31.90 1.70
C GLY A 74 -14.57 -31.74 2.70
N ALA A 75 -14.78 -30.98 3.76
CA ALA A 75 -14.11 -31.21 5.05
C ALA A 75 -15.04 -30.70 6.15
N LEU A 76 -15.49 -31.61 7.02
CA LEU A 76 -16.33 -31.29 8.17
C LEU A 76 -15.59 -30.38 9.16
N ASP A 77 -16.38 -29.49 9.77
CA ASP A 77 -16.06 -28.69 10.95
C ASP A 77 -15.19 -29.44 11.96
N THR A 78 -13.93 -29.03 12.06
CA THR A 78 -13.15 -29.10 13.30
C THR A 78 -12.49 -27.75 13.48
N GLY A 79 -12.87 -27.06 14.55
CA GLY A 79 -12.43 -25.71 14.84
C GLY A 79 -10.96 -25.68 15.20
N GLU A 80 -10.12 -25.21 14.27
CA GLU A 80 -8.83 -24.59 14.54
C GLU A 80 -8.58 -23.59 13.40
N SER A 81 -8.96 -22.33 13.66
CA SER A 81 -8.70 -21.22 12.76
C SER A 81 -7.32 -20.68 13.07
N THR A 82 -6.32 -20.97 12.24
CA THR A 82 -5.12 -20.13 12.05
C THR A 82 -4.26 -20.65 10.89
N SER A 83 -3.75 -19.72 10.09
CA SER A 83 -2.62 -19.84 9.14
C SER A 83 -2.85 -20.13 7.63
N ALA A 84 -4.05 -19.90 7.09
CA ALA A 84 -4.23 -19.71 5.64
C ALA A 84 -4.92 -18.37 5.31
N SER A 85 -4.36 -17.27 5.82
CA SER A 85 -4.77 -15.92 5.43
C SER A 85 -4.34 -15.65 3.99
N GLY A 86 -5.29 -15.66 3.05
CA GLY A 86 -5.05 -15.41 1.63
C GLY A 86 -4.30 -14.10 1.41
N GLN A 87 -3.44 -14.04 0.39
CA GLN A 87 -2.52 -12.92 0.15
C GLN A 87 -3.22 -11.54 0.06
N LEU A 88 -4.51 -11.45 -0.28
CA LEU A 88 -5.27 -10.18 -0.29
C LEU A 88 -6.01 -9.87 1.04
N SER A 89 -5.98 -10.75 2.04
CA SER A 89 -6.65 -10.54 3.33
C SER A 89 -6.07 -9.36 4.13
N CYS A 90 -4.87 -8.90 3.78
CA CYS A 90 -4.24 -7.71 4.34
C CYS A 90 -4.80 -6.38 3.79
N ILE A 91 -5.62 -6.42 2.73
CA ILE A 91 -6.18 -5.22 2.10
C ILE A 91 -7.65 -5.10 2.50
N SER A 92 -7.89 -4.43 3.62
CA SER A 92 -9.22 -4.04 4.06
C SER A 92 -9.20 -2.63 4.61
N LEU A 93 -10.33 -1.93 4.49
CA LEU A 93 -10.56 -0.71 5.24
C LEU A 93 -10.91 -1.10 6.68
N PRO A 94 -10.10 -0.73 7.69
CA PRO A 94 -10.41 -1.03 9.08
C PRO A 94 -11.77 -0.41 9.48
N ARG A 95 -12.60 -1.15 10.22
CA ARG A 95 -13.95 -0.69 10.61
C ARG A 95 -13.95 0.67 11.30
N HIS A 96 -12.97 0.94 12.15
CA HIS A 96 -12.86 2.23 12.84
C HIS A 96 -12.59 3.40 11.86
N GLU A 97 -11.80 3.18 10.80
CA GLU A 97 -11.57 4.19 9.76
C GLU A 97 -12.81 4.36 8.88
N GLU A 98 -13.51 3.27 8.56
CA GLU A 98 -14.77 3.27 7.84
C GLU A 98 -15.85 4.08 8.59
N ASP A 99 -16.08 3.78 9.88
CA ASP A 99 -17.05 4.46 10.73
C ASP A 99 -16.70 5.95 10.89
N TYR A 100 -15.41 6.25 11.06
CA TYR A 100 -14.93 7.62 11.17
C TYR A 100 -15.15 8.40 9.86
N LEU A 101 -14.80 7.82 8.71
CA LEU A 101 -15.02 8.41 7.38
C LEU A 101 -16.50 8.65 7.09
N GLN A 102 -17.36 7.67 7.40
CA GLN A 102 -18.80 7.81 7.25
C GLN A 102 -19.35 8.92 8.14
N ASN A 103 -18.87 9.05 9.37
CA ASN A 103 -19.27 10.14 10.25
C ASN A 103 -18.82 11.50 9.71
N VAL A 104 -17.55 11.65 9.33
CA VAL A 104 -17.02 12.92 8.82
C VAL A 104 -17.71 13.33 7.52
N VAL A 105 -17.80 12.45 6.52
CA VAL A 105 -18.42 12.77 5.20
C VAL A 105 -19.95 12.88 5.31
N GLY A 106 -20.58 12.15 6.23
CA GLY A 106 -22.03 12.09 6.38
C GLY A 106 -22.67 13.38 6.90
N ARG A 107 -21.91 14.22 7.62
CA ARG A 107 -22.43 15.41 8.32
C ARG A 107 -23.06 16.46 7.39
N ALA A 108 -24.30 16.82 7.69
CA ALA A 108 -25.00 17.94 7.04
C ALA A 108 -24.79 19.24 7.83
N PRO A 109 -24.62 20.39 7.16
CA PRO A 109 -24.45 21.66 7.85
C PRO A 109 -25.73 22.03 8.59
N TYR A 110 -25.59 22.62 9.78
CA TYR A 110 -26.72 23.03 10.60
C TYR A 110 -26.31 24.25 11.45
N ILE A 111 -27.08 25.33 11.42
CA ILE A 111 -26.81 26.51 12.25
C ILE A 111 -27.47 26.34 13.61
N LEU A 112 -26.67 26.41 14.68
CA LEU A 112 -27.15 26.37 16.06
C LEU A 112 -27.07 27.77 16.66
N ILE A 113 -28.20 28.29 17.13
CA ILE A 113 -28.29 29.63 17.73
C ILE A 113 -28.47 29.50 19.24
N LEU A 114 -27.46 29.96 19.96
CA LEU A 114 -27.42 30.16 21.40
C LEU A 114 -27.35 31.66 21.70
N GLY A 115 -27.45 32.04 22.97
CA GLY A 115 -27.21 33.41 23.39
C GLY A 115 -27.53 33.66 24.86
N GLN A 116 -27.22 34.87 25.31
CA GLN A 116 -27.42 35.28 26.71
C GLN A 116 -28.90 35.32 27.12
N ASP A 117 -29.79 35.66 26.19
CA ASP A 117 -31.23 35.74 26.45
C ASP A 117 -32.09 35.42 25.19
N CYS A 118 -33.41 35.34 25.40
CA CYS A 118 -34.41 35.01 24.39
C CYS A 118 -34.45 36.08 23.28
N SER A 119 -34.31 37.36 23.64
CA SER A 119 -34.35 38.49 22.70
C SER A 119 -33.13 38.52 21.78
N ALA A 120 -31.92 38.31 22.33
CA ALA A 120 -30.67 38.28 21.57
C ALA A 120 -30.67 37.16 20.51
N ARG A 121 -31.16 35.97 20.87
CA ARG A 121 -31.32 34.83 19.95
C ARG A 121 -32.27 35.15 18.80
N TYR A 122 -33.43 35.72 19.10
CA TYR A 122 -34.44 36.06 18.11
C TYR A 122 -33.97 37.18 17.18
N GLN A 123 -33.28 38.18 17.74
CA GLN A 123 -32.66 39.25 16.96
C GLN A 123 -31.62 38.70 15.99
N LEU A 124 -30.75 37.81 16.45
CA LEU A 124 -29.77 37.16 15.58
C LEU A 124 -30.44 36.35 14.46
N LEU A 125 -31.47 35.55 14.76
CA LEU A 125 -32.21 34.81 13.74
C LEU A 125 -32.85 35.73 12.70
N ASN A 126 -33.56 36.78 13.14
CA ASN A 126 -34.19 37.74 12.24
C ASN A 126 -33.14 38.40 11.33
N CYS A 127 -31.96 38.72 11.85
CA CYS A 127 -30.86 39.26 11.06
C CYS A 127 -30.27 38.25 10.07
N LEU A 128 -30.17 36.96 10.44
CA LEU A 128 -29.69 35.89 9.55
C LEU A 128 -30.63 35.65 8.37
N LEU A 129 -31.94 35.71 8.61
CA LEU A 129 -32.97 35.51 7.58
C LEU A 129 -33.29 36.82 6.83
N GLY A 130 -32.90 37.97 7.36
CA GLY A 130 -33.21 39.27 6.76
C GLY A 130 -34.69 39.65 6.85
N GLU A 131 -35.45 38.95 7.68
CA GLU A 131 -36.89 39.10 7.88
C GLU A 131 -37.20 39.11 9.38
N ARG A 132 -38.14 39.96 9.81
CA ARG A 132 -38.59 40.00 11.21
C ARG A 132 -39.63 38.91 11.41
N LEU A 133 -39.19 37.68 11.68
CA LEU A 133 -40.05 36.51 11.88
C LEU A 133 -40.41 36.30 13.35
N LEU A 134 -39.47 36.58 14.26
CA LEU A 134 -39.66 36.47 15.70
C LEU A 134 -39.84 37.85 16.36
N PRO A 135 -40.63 37.96 17.45
CA PRO A 135 -40.87 39.22 18.14
C PRO A 135 -39.60 39.80 18.78
N LEU A 136 -39.55 41.13 18.96
CA LEU A 136 -38.40 41.87 19.53
C LEU A 136 -38.85 42.93 20.55
N GLY A 137 -37.95 43.33 21.47
CA GLY A 137 -38.24 44.39 22.45
C GLY A 137 -39.33 44.02 23.46
N SER A 138 -40.22 44.96 23.78
CA SER A 138 -41.36 44.74 24.70
C SER A 138 -42.34 43.68 24.21
N GLU A 139 -42.34 43.35 22.91
CA GLU A 139 -43.14 42.27 22.33
C GLU A 139 -42.62 40.88 22.68
N VAL A 140 -41.39 40.72 23.17
CA VAL A 140 -40.87 39.41 23.62
C VAL A 140 -41.50 39.01 24.97
N GLY A 141 -42.25 39.92 25.60
CA GLY A 141 -42.57 39.84 27.02
C GLY A 141 -41.32 40.09 27.86
N GLY A 142 -41.50 40.61 29.09
CA GLY A 142 -40.41 40.69 30.05
C GLY A 142 -39.78 39.31 30.31
N ALA A 143 -38.65 39.28 31.02
CA ALA A 143 -38.09 38.04 31.57
C ALA A 143 -39.14 37.42 32.51
N CYS A 144 -40.03 36.62 31.93
CA CYS A 144 -41.30 36.22 32.54
C CYS A 144 -42.18 37.42 32.94
N GLY A 145 -43.41 37.13 33.34
CA GLY A 145 -44.36 38.14 33.79
C GLY A 145 -43.79 39.04 34.91
N PRO A 146 -44.61 39.97 35.44
CA PRO A 146 -44.20 40.99 36.42
C PRO A 146 -43.55 40.47 37.73
N GLU A 147 -43.39 39.15 37.89
CA GLU A 147 -42.81 38.45 39.04
C GLU A 147 -41.54 37.60 38.72
N GLY A 148 -40.81 37.84 37.62
CA GLY A 148 -39.42 37.35 37.49
C GLY A 148 -39.21 35.82 37.43
N GLY A 149 -40.13 35.08 36.81
CA GLY A 149 -39.96 33.65 36.50
C GLY A 149 -38.83 33.33 35.49
N ALA A 150 -38.58 32.03 35.24
CA ALA A 150 -37.62 31.54 34.24
C ALA A 150 -38.22 31.47 32.82
N CYS A 151 -37.58 32.09 31.80
CA CYS A 151 -38.04 32.13 30.39
C CYS A 151 -38.39 30.70 29.90
N ARG A 152 -39.60 30.49 29.34
CA ARG A 152 -40.10 29.16 28.94
C ARG A 152 -40.22 28.95 27.43
N ARG A 153 -39.30 29.54 26.66
CA ARG A 153 -39.33 29.41 25.19
C ARG A 153 -38.86 28.02 24.75
N ARG A 154 -39.68 27.39 23.90
CA ARG A 154 -39.41 26.07 23.32
C ARG A 154 -38.31 26.11 22.26
N LYS A 155 -37.82 24.93 21.88
CA LYS A 155 -36.86 24.73 20.79
C LYS A 155 -37.53 25.11 19.46
N LEU A 156 -36.83 25.84 18.61
CA LEU A 156 -37.34 26.26 17.30
C LEU A 156 -36.47 25.66 16.19
N CYS A 157 -37.10 25.07 15.17
CA CYS A 157 -36.43 24.45 14.04
C CYS A 157 -36.92 25.08 12.73
N PHE A 158 -36.02 25.73 11.99
CA PHE A 158 -36.33 26.38 10.72
C PHE A 158 -35.86 25.53 9.54
N THR A 159 -36.77 25.25 8.61
CA THR A 159 -36.53 24.42 7.43
C THR A 159 -37.10 25.05 6.16
N HIS A 160 -36.67 24.56 5.00
CA HIS A 160 -37.20 25.05 3.72
C HIS A 160 -38.51 24.37 3.33
N GLY A 161 -39.44 25.16 2.82
CA GLY A 161 -40.61 24.64 2.09
C GLY A 161 -41.14 25.62 1.06
N ARG A 162 -42.12 25.16 0.28
CA ARG A 162 -42.78 25.98 -0.75
C ARG A 162 -43.77 26.99 -0.18
N GLN A 163 -44.27 26.72 1.02
CA GLN A 163 -45.22 27.56 1.74
C GLN A 163 -44.73 27.74 3.18
N THR A 164 -45.06 28.89 3.77
CA THR A 164 -44.83 29.14 5.17
C THR A 164 -45.80 28.31 6.00
N ARG A 165 -45.28 27.44 6.87
CA ARG A 165 -46.07 26.58 7.75
C ARG A 165 -45.42 26.51 9.13
N LEU A 166 -46.25 26.59 10.17
CA LEU A 166 -45.87 26.29 11.54
C LEU A 166 -46.55 24.99 11.96
N SER A 167 -45.78 24.11 12.58
CA SER A 167 -46.25 22.85 13.15
C SER A 167 -45.50 22.56 14.45
N LEU A 168 -46.18 21.88 15.36
CA LEU A 168 -45.57 21.39 16.58
C LEU A 168 -45.22 19.91 16.40
N ALA A 169 -43.95 19.56 16.52
CA ALA A 169 -43.47 18.20 16.25
C ALA A 169 -42.68 17.64 17.42
N LEU A 170 -42.88 16.35 17.71
CA LEU A 170 -41.96 15.61 18.58
C LEU A 170 -40.68 15.29 17.78
N PRO A 171 -39.49 15.31 18.42
CA PRO A 171 -38.22 15.03 17.75
C PRO A 171 -38.28 13.74 16.90
N GLY A 172 -38.34 13.91 15.57
CA GLY A 172 -38.23 12.86 14.58
C GLY A 172 -39.39 11.87 14.45
N GLN A 173 -40.57 12.09 15.06
CA GLN A 173 -41.56 11.02 15.16
C GLN A 173 -43.00 11.38 14.78
N TYR A 174 -43.59 12.50 15.22
CA TYR A 174 -45.01 12.82 14.93
C TYR A 174 -45.32 14.32 14.98
N GLU A 175 -46.10 14.82 14.00
CA GLU A 175 -46.75 16.14 14.10
C GLU A 175 -47.90 16.04 15.12
N LEU A 176 -47.85 16.90 16.15
CA LEU A 176 -48.92 16.99 17.13
C LEU A 176 -50.10 17.73 16.51
N VAL A 177 -51.29 17.15 16.61
CA VAL A 177 -52.54 17.83 16.22
C VAL A 177 -52.84 18.90 17.27
N HIS A 178 -52.29 20.09 17.07
CA HIS A 178 -52.48 21.25 17.94
C HIS A 178 -52.95 22.45 17.11
N GLN A 179 -53.96 23.17 17.59
CA GLN A 179 -54.39 24.42 16.98
C GLN A 179 -53.42 25.53 17.41
N LEU A 180 -52.43 25.81 16.56
CA LEU A 180 -51.52 26.94 16.79
C LEU A 180 -52.26 28.26 16.56
N THR A 181 -51.90 29.27 17.34
CA THR A 181 -52.42 30.63 17.19
C THR A 181 -52.13 31.18 15.79
N ALA A 182 -51.00 30.77 15.23
CA ALA A 182 -50.61 31.05 13.85
C ALA A 182 -51.59 30.51 12.78
N HIS A 183 -52.45 29.55 13.11
CA HIS A 183 -53.47 29.01 12.18
C HIS A 183 -54.79 29.79 12.25
N CYS A 184 -55.00 30.59 13.30
CA CYS A 184 -56.25 31.31 13.57
C CYS A 184 -56.34 32.68 12.88
N GLY A 185 -55.28 33.16 12.23
CA GLY A 185 -55.25 34.48 11.59
C GLY A 185 -53.92 34.81 10.91
N ARG A 186 -53.81 36.04 10.39
CA ARG A 186 -52.54 36.56 9.87
C ARG A 186 -51.72 37.12 11.03
N TRP A 187 -50.41 36.90 10.98
CA TRP A 187 -49.45 37.37 11.98
C TRP A 187 -48.26 38.04 11.27
N ASP A 188 -47.73 39.10 11.87
CA ASP A 188 -46.53 39.80 11.38
C ASP A 188 -45.24 39.12 11.88
N THR A 189 -45.28 38.59 13.11
CA THR A 189 -44.25 37.74 13.71
C THR A 189 -44.91 36.50 14.31
N VAL A 190 -44.18 35.40 14.46
CA VAL A 190 -44.69 34.18 15.10
C VAL A 190 -45.33 34.53 16.46
N PRO A 191 -46.59 34.12 16.70
CA PRO A 191 -47.29 34.42 17.94
C PRO A 191 -46.51 33.95 19.18
N LEU A 192 -46.59 34.73 20.26
CA LEU A 192 -45.86 34.44 21.49
C LEU A 192 -46.32 33.15 22.15
N GLU A 193 -47.61 32.90 22.06
CA GLU A 193 -48.32 31.73 22.57
C GLU A 193 -47.78 30.44 21.96
N ASP A 194 -47.39 30.48 20.68
CA ASP A 194 -46.84 29.32 19.96
C ASP A 194 -45.34 29.10 20.29
N LEU A 195 -44.66 30.12 20.83
CA LEU A 195 -43.22 30.10 21.17
C LEU A 195 -42.96 29.73 22.64
N GLU A 196 -43.95 29.87 23.52
CA GLU A 196 -43.84 29.62 24.96
C GLU A 196 -44.55 28.32 25.37
N ILE A 197 -44.05 27.64 26.41
CA ILE A 197 -44.69 26.44 26.96
C ILE A 197 -45.51 26.83 28.19
N GLN A 198 -46.81 26.51 28.18
CA GLN A 198 -47.71 26.78 29.29
C GLN A 198 -47.59 25.74 30.42
N GLU A 199 -47.89 26.13 31.66
CA GLU A 199 -47.77 25.27 32.87
C GLU A 199 -48.61 23.99 32.82
N CYS A 200 -49.78 24.05 32.18
CA CYS A 200 -50.73 22.96 32.06
C CYS A 200 -50.51 22.02 30.85
N GLU A 201 -49.42 22.19 30.09
CA GLU A 201 -49.13 21.34 28.93
C GLU A 201 -48.63 19.94 29.34
N ASP A 202 -49.17 18.90 28.69
CA ASP A 202 -48.75 17.49 28.76
C ASP A 202 -47.24 17.35 28.47
N PRO A 203 -46.50 16.44 29.15
CA PRO A 203 -45.12 16.09 28.81
C PRO A 203 -44.77 16.04 27.32
N ALA A 204 -45.65 15.52 26.46
CA ALA A 204 -45.43 15.47 25.01
C ALA A 204 -45.35 16.88 24.37
N HIS A 205 -46.17 17.82 24.83
CA HIS A 205 -46.16 19.20 24.33
C HIS A 205 -44.95 20.00 24.85
N ARG A 206 -44.45 19.66 26.05
CA ARG A 206 -43.23 20.26 26.61
C ARG A 206 -41.96 19.85 25.85
N LEU A 207 -41.94 18.62 25.32
CA LEU A 207 -40.84 18.09 24.52
C LEU A 207 -40.92 18.46 23.04
N ALA A 208 -42.07 18.97 22.58
CA ALA A 208 -42.28 19.26 21.19
C ALA A 208 -41.60 20.56 20.75
N GLU A 209 -40.93 20.50 19.60
CA GLU A 209 -40.27 21.63 18.97
C GLU A 209 -41.20 22.32 17.98
N LEU A 210 -41.08 23.65 17.88
CA LEU A 210 -41.81 24.41 16.88
C LEU A 210 -41.03 24.35 15.55
N GLU A 211 -41.58 23.61 14.59
CA GLU A 211 -41.05 23.55 13.23
C GLU A 211 -41.64 24.70 12.40
N VAL A 212 -40.76 25.58 11.93
CA VAL A 212 -41.10 26.71 11.08
C VAL A 212 -40.54 26.45 9.67
N THR A 213 -41.43 26.10 8.76
CA THR A 213 -41.11 25.88 7.35
C THR A 213 -41.25 27.21 6.61
N LEU A 214 -40.24 27.65 5.84
CA LEU A 214 -40.24 28.92 5.12
C LEU A 214 -39.72 28.79 3.68
N HIS A 215 -40.24 29.61 2.78
CA HIS A 215 -39.71 29.76 1.43
C HIS A 215 -38.51 30.71 1.38
N HIS A 216 -37.37 30.26 1.92
CA HIS A 216 -36.17 31.08 2.04
C HIS A 216 -34.93 30.44 1.40
N ALA A 217 -34.10 31.24 0.71
CA ALA A 217 -32.94 30.77 -0.07
C ALA A 217 -31.81 30.20 0.80
N LEU A 218 -31.59 30.72 2.02
CA LEU A 218 -30.61 30.14 2.95
C LEU A 218 -31.08 28.76 3.45
N LEU A 219 -32.38 28.62 3.72
CA LEU A 219 -32.94 27.39 4.28
C LEU A 219 -32.94 26.23 3.27
N GLN A 220 -32.84 26.52 1.96
CA GLN A 220 -32.62 25.51 0.93
C GLN A 220 -31.29 24.77 1.12
N GLU A 221 -30.31 25.45 1.72
CA GLU A 221 -28.94 24.95 1.85
C GLU A 221 -28.59 24.48 3.27
N VAL A 222 -29.26 25.01 4.30
CA VAL A 222 -28.95 24.73 5.71
C VAL A 222 -30.19 24.83 6.61
N LYS A 223 -30.29 23.96 7.63
CA LYS A 223 -31.31 24.06 8.69
C LYS A 223 -30.82 24.96 9.82
N ILE A 224 -31.73 25.63 10.53
CA ILE A 224 -31.40 26.50 11.66
C ILE A 224 -32.17 26.06 12.89
N MET A 225 -31.50 25.95 14.03
CA MET A 225 -32.11 25.61 15.31
C MET A 225 -31.80 26.72 16.30
N VAL A 226 -32.85 27.20 16.97
CA VAL A 226 -32.73 28.06 18.14
C VAL A 226 -32.94 27.17 19.35
N LEU A 227 -31.91 27.07 20.21
CA LEU A 227 -31.99 26.24 21.40
C LEU A 227 -33.10 26.74 22.33
N PRO A 228 -33.74 25.86 23.12
CA PRO A 228 -34.74 26.24 24.12
C PRO A 228 -34.11 27.04 25.25
N CYS A 229 -34.94 27.63 26.11
CA CYS A 229 -34.46 28.21 27.36
C CYS A 229 -34.09 27.15 28.38
N ARG A 230 -33.15 27.47 29.27
CA ARG A 230 -32.73 26.59 30.37
C ARG A 230 -33.89 26.17 31.28
N GLY A 231 -34.92 27.01 31.44
CA GLY A 231 -36.12 26.69 32.20
C GLY A 231 -37.05 25.65 31.55
N VAL A 232 -36.84 25.35 30.26
CA VAL A 232 -37.56 24.32 29.51
C VAL A 232 -36.72 23.05 29.44
N GLN A 233 -35.50 23.18 28.93
CA GLN A 233 -34.60 22.06 28.70
C GLN A 233 -33.15 22.53 28.88
N PRO A 234 -32.34 21.83 29.68
CA PRO A 234 -30.92 22.10 29.79
C PRO A 234 -30.18 22.00 28.46
N VAL A 235 -29.13 22.80 28.27
CA VAL A 235 -28.33 22.83 27.02
C VAL A 235 -27.80 21.45 26.61
N HIS A 236 -27.33 20.63 27.55
CA HIS A 236 -26.78 19.31 27.25
C HIS A 236 -27.81 18.35 26.63
N GLU A 237 -29.05 18.33 27.14
CA GLU A 237 -30.13 17.53 26.59
C GLU A 237 -30.58 18.06 25.21
N ALA A 238 -30.66 19.38 25.06
CA ALA A 238 -31.04 20.01 23.80
C ALA A 238 -30.04 19.74 22.66
N LEU A 239 -28.78 19.44 23.00
CA LEU A 239 -27.70 19.15 22.05
C LEU A 239 -27.50 17.64 21.77
N GLU A 240 -28.17 16.74 22.49
CA GLU A 240 -27.99 15.29 22.32
C GLU A 240 -28.33 14.87 20.87
N ASP A 241 -29.41 15.43 20.30
CA ASP A 241 -29.81 15.25 18.90
C ASP A 241 -28.76 15.75 17.90
N CYS A 242 -27.87 16.66 18.33
CA CYS A 242 -26.86 17.27 17.48
C CYS A 242 -25.53 16.50 17.46
N ARG A 243 -25.39 15.43 18.26
CA ARG A 243 -24.12 14.67 18.38
C ARG A 243 -23.79 13.82 17.16
N ARG A 244 -24.78 13.45 16.34
CA ARG A 244 -24.59 12.55 15.19
C ARG A 244 -25.16 13.15 13.91
N GLY A 245 -24.39 13.06 12.82
CA GLY A 245 -24.85 13.42 11.47
C GLY A 245 -24.95 14.92 11.17
N ILE A 246 -24.52 15.78 12.09
CA ILE A 246 -24.58 17.25 11.93
C ILE A 246 -23.17 17.87 11.97
N LEU A 247 -22.93 18.85 11.09
CA LEU A 247 -21.80 19.77 11.13
C LEU A 247 -22.32 21.12 11.68
N PRO A 248 -22.16 21.39 12.99
CA PRO A 248 -22.77 22.55 13.62
C PRO A 248 -21.98 23.83 13.32
N ILE A 249 -22.70 24.87 12.90
CA ILE A 249 -22.22 26.25 12.89
C ILE A 249 -22.79 26.92 14.14
N ILE A 250 -21.97 27.00 15.19
CA ILE A 250 -22.41 27.44 16.51
C ILE A 250 -22.32 28.96 16.61
N LEU A 251 -23.46 29.61 16.78
CA LEU A 251 -23.59 31.06 16.93
C LEU A 251 -24.06 31.39 18.34
N TYR A 252 -23.39 32.32 19.00
CA TYR A 252 -23.76 32.76 20.35
C TYR A 252 -24.08 34.26 20.35
N ALA A 253 -25.35 34.60 20.54
CA ALA A 253 -25.83 35.99 20.57
C ALA A 253 -25.53 36.65 21.93
N VAL A 254 -24.92 37.84 21.87
CA VAL A 254 -24.48 38.62 23.03
C VAL A 254 -25.24 39.94 23.08
N SER A 255 -25.89 40.20 24.22
CA SER A 255 -26.64 41.41 24.56
C SER A 255 -26.04 42.22 25.74
N LYS A 256 -25.15 41.64 26.56
CA LYS A 256 -24.56 42.23 27.79
C LYS A 256 -23.04 42.07 27.84
N ASP A 257 -22.34 42.99 28.53
CA ASP A 257 -20.86 43.06 28.62
C ASP A 257 -20.19 41.92 29.40
N ALA A 258 -20.97 41.08 30.11
CA ALA A 258 -20.44 39.98 30.92
C ALA A 258 -21.32 38.73 30.82
N LEU A 259 -20.69 37.56 30.90
CA LEU A 259 -21.34 36.26 31.03
C LEU A 259 -21.61 35.95 32.51
N SER A 260 -22.80 35.45 32.83
CA SER A 260 -23.12 34.89 34.14
C SER A 260 -22.43 33.55 34.37
N ALA A 261 -22.26 33.14 35.63
CA ALA A 261 -21.68 31.82 35.96
C ALA A 261 -22.45 30.66 35.31
N GLU A 262 -23.76 30.80 35.19
CA GLU A 262 -24.63 29.82 34.52
C GLU A 262 -24.38 29.76 33.02
N GLN A 263 -24.23 30.91 32.36
CA GLN A 263 -23.92 31.00 30.93
C GLN A 263 -22.53 30.43 30.62
N VAL A 264 -21.55 30.64 31.52
CA VAL A 264 -20.21 30.05 31.41
C VAL A 264 -20.29 28.52 31.52
N SER A 265 -21.03 27.99 32.50
CA SER A 265 -21.27 26.54 32.63
C SER A 265 -21.94 25.96 31.37
N ASP A 266 -22.94 26.65 30.82
CA ASP A 266 -23.62 26.19 29.61
C ASP A 266 -22.66 26.17 28.41
N LEU A 267 -21.84 27.21 28.22
CA LEU A 267 -20.82 27.26 27.16
C LEU A 267 -19.75 26.16 27.30
N GLN A 268 -19.33 25.83 28.53
CA GLN A 268 -18.43 24.70 28.77
C GLN A 268 -19.06 23.38 28.32
N LYS A 269 -20.32 23.13 28.66
CA LYS A 269 -21.07 21.95 28.21
C LYS A 269 -21.24 21.89 26.69
N VAL A 270 -21.45 23.04 26.03
CA VAL A 270 -21.47 23.11 24.55
C VAL A 270 -20.14 22.63 23.99
N ARG A 271 -19.01 23.12 24.53
CA ARG A 271 -17.65 22.74 24.08
C ARG A 271 -17.35 21.25 24.31
N GLU A 272 -17.81 20.69 25.42
CA GLU A 272 -17.68 19.24 25.72
C GLU A 272 -18.52 18.38 24.79
N THR A 273 -19.74 18.82 24.46
CA THR A 273 -20.68 18.05 23.64
C THR A 273 -20.38 18.17 22.14
N LEU A 274 -20.03 19.38 21.71
CA LEU A 274 -19.75 19.76 20.33
C LEU A 274 -18.38 20.47 20.28
N PRO A 275 -17.30 19.75 19.97
CA PRO A 275 -15.94 20.30 19.93
C PRO A 275 -15.72 21.12 18.65
N PHE A 276 -16.56 22.12 18.41
CA PHE A 276 -16.53 23.02 17.26
C PHE A 276 -16.36 24.48 17.70
N PRO A 277 -15.76 25.34 16.87
CA PRO A 277 -15.62 26.76 17.15
C PRO A 277 -16.98 27.45 17.34
N VAL A 278 -17.02 28.44 18.22
CA VAL A 278 -18.22 29.26 18.51
C VAL A 278 -18.02 30.68 17.98
N CYS A 279 -18.99 31.18 17.21
CA CYS A 279 -19.01 32.55 16.73
C CYS A 279 -19.87 33.40 17.67
N PHE A 280 -19.24 34.25 18.49
CA PHE A 280 -19.91 35.18 19.39
C PHE A 280 -20.29 36.45 18.64
N ILE A 281 -21.57 36.84 18.68
CA ILE A 281 -22.13 37.91 17.84
C ILE A 281 -22.89 38.91 18.72
N ARG A 282 -22.47 40.17 18.68
CA ARG A 282 -23.16 41.26 19.41
C ARG A 282 -24.40 41.74 18.69
N THR A 283 -25.51 41.83 19.42
CA THR A 283 -26.78 42.33 18.89
C THR A 283 -26.91 43.87 19.01
N PRO A 284 -27.66 44.55 18.12
CA PRO A 284 -27.92 45.98 18.18
C PRO A 284 -28.61 46.37 19.49
N GLY A 285 -28.11 47.39 20.17
CA GLY A 285 -28.54 47.77 21.53
C GLY A 285 -27.78 47.06 22.65
N GLY A 286 -26.79 46.22 22.29
CA GLY A 286 -25.86 45.59 23.20
C GLY A 286 -24.77 46.53 23.73
N PRO A 287 -23.78 45.98 24.41
CA PRO A 287 -23.17 46.67 25.54
C PRO A 287 -21.95 47.52 25.11
N SER A 288 -21.55 48.49 25.96
CA SER A 288 -20.76 49.67 25.54
C SER A 288 -19.24 49.50 25.64
N ASP A 289 -18.74 48.48 26.36
CA ASP A 289 -17.30 48.22 26.52
C ASP A 289 -16.88 46.84 25.95
N PRO A 290 -16.34 46.81 24.72
CA PRO A 290 -15.89 45.59 24.08
C PRO A 290 -14.84 44.77 24.82
N GLY A 291 -14.04 45.40 25.68
CA GLY A 291 -12.85 44.82 26.30
C GLY A 291 -13.15 43.83 27.42
N ALA A 292 -14.19 44.10 28.22
CA ALA A 292 -14.53 43.27 29.38
C ALA A 292 -14.96 41.84 28.99
N LEU A 293 -15.89 41.72 28.04
CA LEU A 293 -16.33 40.43 27.53
C LEU A 293 -15.20 39.68 26.82
N HIS A 294 -14.38 40.40 26.04
CA HIS A 294 -13.25 39.78 25.33
C HIS A 294 -12.23 39.20 26.31
N GLY A 295 -11.86 39.95 27.35
CA GLY A 295 -10.98 39.46 28.42
C GLY A 295 -11.57 38.24 29.14
N GLN A 296 -12.88 38.24 29.42
CA GLN A 296 -13.57 37.10 30.03
C GLN A 296 -13.51 35.85 29.12
N LEU A 297 -13.81 35.99 27.83
CA LEU A 297 -13.77 34.88 26.87
C LEU A 297 -12.36 34.31 26.65
N VAL A 298 -11.33 35.17 26.67
CA VAL A 298 -9.92 34.75 26.61
C VAL A 298 -9.52 34.01 27.88
N SER A 299 -9.89 34.52 29.05
CA SER A 299 -9.59 33.85 30.33
C SER A 299 -10.23 32.47 30.49
N LEU A 300 -11.34 32.23 29.78
CA LEU A 300 -12.05 30.95 29.74
C LEU A 300 -11.54 30.02 28.61
N GLU A 301 -10.49 30.41 27.89
CA GLU A 301 -9.98 29.72 26.69
C GLU A 301 -11.06 29.48 25.61
N LEU A 302 -12.12 30.30 25.62
CA LEU A 302 -13.18 30.22 24.62
C LEU A 302 -12.77 30.93 23.33
N ILE A 303 -11.82 31.88 23.40
CA ILE A 303 -11.19 32.59 22.29
C ILE A 303 -9.67 32.69 22.55
N GLY A 304 -8.83 32.26 21.61
CA GLY A 304 -7.37 32.50 21.60
C GLY A 304 -6.45 31.37 22.14
N ALA A 305 -5.90 30.55 21.24
CA ALA A 305 -4.60 29.83 21.24
C ALA A 305 -4.36 29.23 19.81
N PRO A 306 -3.13 28.98 19.33
CA PRO A 306 -2.85 28.89 17.89
C PRO A 306 -3.13 27.49 17.30
N ALA A 307 -4.28 27.30 16.65
CA ALA A 307 -4.53 26.29 15.62
C ALA A 307 -5.81 26.61 14.82
N GLN A 308 -5.95 25.99 13.64
CA GLN A 308 -6.89 26.32 12.55
C GLN A 308 -8.37 26.45 12.98
N THR A 309 -8.99 27.56 12.56
CA THR A 309 -10.41 27.96 12.78
C THR A 309 -10.77 28.18 14.24
N GLN A 310 -10.68 29.44 14.69
CA GLN A 310 -10.91 29.83 16.08
C GLN A 310 -12.34 30.34 16.31
N SER A 311 -12.82 30.21 17.54
CA SER A 311 -13.94 31.00 18.03
C SER A 311 -13.62 32.48 17.91
N MET A 312 -14.59 33.30 17.53
CA MET A 312 -14.39 34.73 17.28
C MET A 312 -15.49 35.58 17.91
N LEU A 313 -15.18 36.84 18.23
CA LEU A 313 -16.14 37.84 18.72
C LEU A 313 -16.37 38.91 17.64
N GLY A 314 -17.61 39.02 17.16
CA GLY A 314 -18.05 40.03 16.20
C GLY A 314 -18.58 41.30 16.89
N GLU A 315 -18.14 42.47 16.40
CA GLU A 315 -18.36 43.76 17.08
C GLU A 315 -19.77 44.35 16.93
N SER A 316 -20.55 43.99 15.89
CA SER A 316 -21.98 44.34 15.77
C SER A 316 -22.69 43.57 14.63
N VAL A 317 -24.03 43.53 14.63
CA VAL A 317 -24.85 42.94 13.55
C VAL A 317 -24.66 43.65 12.19
N GLU A 318 -24.32 44.94 12.15
CA GLU A 318 -24.03 45.64 10.89
C GLU A 318 -22.72 45.17 10.25
N ARG A 319 -21.80 44.63 11.05
CA ARG A 319 -20.54 43.99 10.59
C ARG A 319 -20.65 42.46 10.52
N LEU A 320 -21.83 41.88 10.76
CA LEU A 320 -22.09 40.44 10.80
C LEU A 320 -21.57 39.72 9.56
N GLN A 321 -21.73 40.32 8.38
CA GLN A 321 -21.22 39.78 7.13
C GLN A 321 -19.70 39.54 7.16
N ARG A 322 -18.91 40.52 7.67
CA ARG A 322 -17.45 40.45 7.65
C ARG A 322 -16.88 39.36 8.57
N VAL A 323 -17.65 38.94 9.57
CA VAL A 323 -17.24 37.93 10.56
C VAL A 323 -17.82 36.57 10.22
N LEU A 324 -19.14 36.49 10.06
CA LEU A 324 -19.86 35.23 9.94
C LEU A 324 -19.64 34.54 8.58
N GLY A 325 -19.53 35.32 7.49
CA GLY A 325 -19.26 34.79 6.15
C GLY A 325 -17.92 34.02 6.09
N PRO A 326 -16.78 34.68 6.44
CA PRO A 326 -15.48 34.02 6.52
C PRO A 326 -15.43 32.87 7.54
N PHE A 327 -16.00 33.05 8.74
CA PHE A 327 -16.06 32.00 9.76
C PHE A 327 -16.74 30.73 9.23
N THR A 328 -17.92 30.88 8.64
CA THR A 328 -18.71 29.77 8.10
C THR A 328 -17.95 29.10 6.95
N ARG A 329 -17.41 29.88 6.01
CA ARG A 329 -16.63 29.36 4.88
C ARG A 329 -15.42 28.56 5.35
N GLN A 330 -14.66 29.09 6.31
CA GLN A 330 -13.45 28.46 6.82
C GLN A 330 -13.76 27.14 7.55
N LEU A 331 -14.79 27.13 8.41
CA LEU A 331 -15.19 25.92 9.14
C LEU A 331 -15.66 24.82 8.18
N LEU A 332 -16.55 25.16 7.24
CA LEU A 332 -17.04 24.24 6.21
C LEU A 332 -15.89 23.71 5.33
N GLN A 333 -14.99 24.59 4.88
CA GLN A 333 -13.83 24.24 4.05
C GLN A 333 -12.85 23.34 4.80
N SER A 334 -12.50 23.66 6.05
CA SER A 334 -11.60 22.88 6.89
C SER A 334 -12.09 21.43 7.03
N HIS A 335 -13.38 21.27 7.34
CA HIS A 335 -14.00 19.95 7.46
C HIS A 335 -13.98 19.16 6.14
N GLN A 336 -14.26 19.79 5.00
CA GLN A 336 -14.19 19.10 3.70
C GLN A 336 -12.77 18.75 3.29
N VAL A 337 -11.79 19.61 3.60
CA VAL A 337 -10.37 19.34 3.34
C VAL A 337 -9.89 18.18 4.18
N GLU A 338 -10.27 18.11 5.45
CA GLU A 338 -9.98 16.99 6.34
C GLU A 338 -10.55 15.69 5.79
N ALA A 339 -11.84 15.68 5.45
CA ALA A 339 -12.52 14.53 4.86
C ALA A 339 -11.84 14.04 3.57
N ALA A 340 -11.56 14.97 2.63
CA ALA A 340 -10.90 14.66 1.37
C ALA A 340 -9.46 14.16 1.58
N SER A 341 -8.74 14.72 2.55
CA SER A 341 -7.37 14.32 2.88
C SER A 341 -7.32 12.91 3.49
N LEU A 342 -8.26 12.58 4.37
CA LEU A 342 -8.34 11.26 4.96
C LEU A 342 -8.69 10.20 3.90
N LEU A 343 -9.69 10.45 3.06
CA LEU A 343 -10.03 9.58 1.92
C LEU A 343 -8.82 9.37 1.00
N ASN A 344 -8.13 10.45 0.63
CA ASN A 344 -6.95 10.34 -0.22
C ASN A 344 -5.82 9.54 0.43
N THR A 345 -5.60 9.72 1.74
CA THR A 345 -4.60 8.94 2.49
C THR A 345 -4.90 7.45 2.46
N VAL A 346 -6.17 7.07 2.67
CA VAL A 346 -6.62 5.68 2.57
C VAL A 346 -6.38 5.14 1.16
N HIS A 347 -6.76 5.89 0.12
CA HIS A 347 -6.60 5.44 -1.27
C HIS A 347 -5.13 5.24 -1.65
N CYS A 348 -4.26 6.21 -1.32
CA CYS A 348 -2.82 6.10 -1.57
C CYS A 348 -2.22 4.90 -0.84
N ARG A 349 -2.49 4.76 0.48
CA ARG A 349 -1.98 3.63 1.28
C ARG A 349 -2.40 2.29 0.70
N CYS A 350 -3.68 2.14 0.33
CA CYS A 350 -4.18 0.90 -0.23
C CYS A 350 -3.60 0.64 -1.63
N LEU A 351 -3.44 1.67 -2.46
CA LEU A 351 -2.86 1.53 -3.79
C LEU A 351 -1.37 1.14 -3.71
N ASP A 352 -0.62 1.73 -2.78
CA ASP A 352 0.77 1.38 -2.53
C ASP A 352 0.91 -0.07 -2.03
N LEU A 353 0.00 -0.53 -1.16
CA LEU A 353 -0.06 -1.94 -0.76
C LEU A 353 -0.31 -2.87 -1.96
N PHE A 354 -1.25 -2.53 -2.84
CA PHE A 354 -1.50 -3.30 -4.07
C PHE A 354 -0.28 -3.34 -5.00
N ILE A 355 0.38 -2.20 -5.20
CA ILE A 355 1.57 -2.10 -6.05
C ILE A 355 2.73 -2.91 -5.45
N ASN A 356 3.01 -2.76 -4.16
CA ASN A 356 4.09 -3.48 -3.47
C ASN A 356 3.83 -4.98 -3.46
N GLN A 357 2.60 -5.40 -3.21
CA GLN A 357 2.24 -6.80 -3.30
C GLN A 357 2.41 -7.34 -4.73
N ALA A 358 2.08 -6.56 -5.75
CA ALA A 358 2.32 -6.93 -7.14
C ALA A 358 3.84 -7.08 -7.44
N PHE A 359 4.69 -6.25 -6.83
CA PHE A 359 6.15 -6.41 -6.91
C PHE A 359 6.63 -7.72 -6.28
N ASP A 360 6.15 -8.04 -5.08
CA ASP A 360 6.51 -9.29 -4.39
C ASP A 360 6.06 -10.52 -5.19
N MET A 361 4.84 -10.47 -5.75
CA MET A 361 4.30 -11.54 -6.61
C MET A 361 5.13 -11.70 -7.90
N GLN A 362 5.49 -10.61 -8.57
CA GLN A 362 6.33 -10.66 -9.77
C GLN A 362 7.72 -11.22 -9.47
N ARG A 363 8.31 -10.80 -8.35
CA ARG A 363 9.60 -11.30 -7.90
C ARG A 363 9.53 -12.80 -7.65
N ASP A 364 8.47 -13.29 -7.03
CA ASP A 364 8.25 -14.71 -6.79
C ASP A 364 8.08 -15.50 -8.10
N LEU A 365 7.31 -14.96 -9.06
CA LEU A 365 7.15 -15.51 -10.43
C LEU A 365 8.48 -15.66 -11.18
N GLN A 366 9.44 -14.75 -10.99
CA GLN A 366 10.74 -14.81 -11.67
C GLN A 366 11.79 -15.62 -10.92
N ILE A 367 11.84 -15.52 -9.59
CA ILE A 367 12.90 -16.12 -8.78
C ILE A 367 12.66 -17.61 -8.56
N THR A 368 11.42 -18.03 -8.31
CA THR A 368 11.11 -19.42 -7.96
C THR A 368 11.49 -20.41 -9.06
N PRO A 369 11.16 -20.20 -10.34
CA PRO A 369 11.62 -21.08 -11.43
C PRO A 369 13.14 -21.16 -11.54
N ARG A 370 13.83 -20.00 -11.46
CA ARG A 370 15.31 -19.95 -11.51
C ARG A 370 15.96 -20.69 -10.35
N ARG A 371 15.38 -20.64 -9.14
CA ARG A 371 15.86 -21.39 -7.97
C ARG A 371 15.67 -22.89 -8.13
N LEU A 372 14.54 -23.33 -8.70
CA LEU A 372 14.29 -24.74 -9.00
C LEU A 372 15.28 -25.26 -10.04
N GLU A 373 15.50 -24.50 -11.11
CA GLU A 373 16.48 -24.83 -12.16
C GLU A 373 17.91 -24.91 -11.62
N TYR A 374 18.34 -23.90 -10.85
CA TYR A 374 19.65 -23.90 -10.20
C TYR A 374 19.83 -25.10 -9.24
N THR A 375 18.79 -25.45 -8.48
CA THR A 375 18.82 -26.62 -7.58
C THR A 375 18.99 -27.91 -8.37
N ARG A 376 18.32 -28.04 -9.52
CA ARG A 376 18.43 -29.17 -10.44
C ARG A 376 19.82 -29.28 -11.05
N GLU A 377 20.39 -28.17 -11.53
CA GLU A 377 21.75 -28.14 -12.08
C GLU A 377 22.79 -28.54 -11.04
N LYS A 378 22.72 -27.97 -9.83
CA LYS A 378 23.68 -28.25 -8.76
C LYS A 378 23.56 -29.66 -8.20
N GLU A 379 22.36 -30.23 -8.13
CA GLU A 379 22.22 -31.65 -7.80
C GLU A 379 22.76 -32.55 -8.92
N GLY A 380 22.53 -32.23 -10.19
CA GLY A 380 23.09 -32.96 -11.32
C GLY A 380 24.63 -32.93 -11.38
N GLU A 381 25.26 -31.81 -11.03
CA GLU A 381 26.71 -31.70 -10.86
C GLU A 381 27.22 -32.62 -9.74
N LEU A 382 26.53 -32.64 -8.58
CA LEU A 382 26.86 -33.50 -7.45
C LEU A 382 26.73 -34.98 -7.83
N PHE A 383 25.62 -35.37 -8.45
CA PHE A 383 25.39 -36.74 -8.92
C PHE A 383 26.46 -37.17 -9.93
N SER A 384 26.76 -36.32 -10.92
CA SER A 384 27.79 -36.60 -11.92
C SER A 384 29.18 -36.76 -11.29
N SER A 385 29.50 -35.95 -10.28
CA SER A 385 30.77 -36.02 -9.56
C SER A 385 30.87 -37.31 -8.73
N LEU A 386 29.81 -37.69 -8.01
CA LEU A 386 29.75 -38.95 -7.25
C LEU A 386 29.77 -40.18 -8.17
N MET A 387 29.10 -40.11 -9.32
CA MET A 387 29.16 -41.15 -10.35
C MET A 387 30.54 -41.25 -11.01
N ALA A 388 31.20 -40.12 -11.25
CA ALA A 388 32.58 -40.11 -11.73
C ALA A 388 33.52 -40.77 -10.71
N ILE A 389 33.32 -40.56 -9.41
CA ILE A 389 34.08 -41.25 -8.36
C ILE A 389 33.78 -42.75 -8.37
N ALA A 390 32.51 -43.15 -8.45
CA ALA A 390 32.11 -44.55 -8.56
C ALA A 390 32.76 -45.27 -9.76
N ASN A 391 32.87 -44.56 -10.89
CA ASN A 391 33.38 -45.12 -12.14
C ASN A 391 34.92 -45.07 -12.24
N ARG A 392 35.53 -43.96 -11.80
CA ARG A 392 36.98 -43.70 -11.91
C ARG A 392 37.79 -44.40 -10.81
N LYS A 393 37.15 -44.78 -9.69
CA LYS A 393 37.80 -45.48 -8.57
C LYS A 393 37.61 -47.00 -8.57
N GLN A 394 37.03 -47.66 -9.59
CA GLN A 394 36.93 -49.12 -9.54
C GLN A 394 38.31 -49.81 -9.42
N GLU A 395 39.31 -49.27 -10.11
CA GLU A 395 40.68 -49.80 -10.08
C GLU A 395 41.42 -49.38 -8.78
N GLU A 396 41.25 -48.14 -8.32
CA GLU A 396 41.81 -47.69 -7.03
C GLU A 396 41.15 -48.36 -5.82
N MET A 397 39.85 -48.66 -5.89
CA MET A 397 39.13 -49.40 -4.85
C MET A 397 39.59 -50.85 -4.81
N LYS A 398 39.91 -51.45 -5.96
CA LYS A 398 40.57 -52.75 -6.03
C LYS A 398 41.95 -52.70 -5.36
N GLU A 399 42.78 -51.70 -5.63
CA GLU A 399 44.08 -51.51 -4.96
C GLU A 399 43.92 -51.29 -3.44
N MET A 400 42.98 -50.44 -3.03
CA MET A 400 42.66 -50.19 -1.61
C MET A 400 42.17 -51.45 -0.90
N ILE A 401 41.34 -52.28 -1.54
CA ILE A 401 40.89 -53.57 -0.99
C ILE A 401 42.07 -54.53 -0.86
N VAL A 402 42.98 -54.57 -1.83
CA VAL A 402 44.22 -55.37 -1.75
C VAL A 402 45.10 -54.89 -0.58
N GLU A 403 45.34 -53.59 -0.44
CA GLU A 403 46.11 -53.03 0.66
C GLU A 403 45.47 -53.27 2.02
N THR A 404 44.15 -53.14 2.11
CA THR A 404 43.39 -53.33 3.36
C THR A 404 43.37 -54.81 3.75
N LEU A 405 43.16 -55.71 2.80
CA LEU A 405 43.30 -57.16 3.01
C LEU A 405 44.72 -57.53 3.46
N SER A 406 45.75 -56.91 2.87
CA SER A 406 47.15 -57.14 3.26
C SER A 406 47.46 -56.61 4.66
N CYS A 407 46.96 -55.43 5.02
CA CYS A 407 47.19 -54.80 6.32
C CYS A 407 46.42 -55.50 7.45
N MET A 408 45.22 -55.99 7.18
CA MET A 408 44.38 -56.67 8.16
C MET A 408 44.64 -58.18 8.26
N LYS A 409 45.48 -58.75 7.36
CA LYS A 409 45.70 -60.19 7.26
C LYS A 409 46.09 -60.81 8.60
N GLU A 410 47.11 -60.28 9.26
CA GLU A 410 47.57 -60.81 10.56
C GLU A 410 46.52 -60.65 11.66
N GLN A 411 45.84 -59.50 11.71
CA GLN A 411 44.82 -59.23 12.72
C GLN A 411 43.58 -60.12 12.58
N LEU A 412 43.13 -60.38 11.33
CA LEU A 412 42.02 -61.30 11.05
C LEU A 412 42.38 -62.75 11.37
N LEU A 413 43.64 -63.13 11.18
CA LEU A 413 44.15 -64.46 11.53
C LEU A 413 44.18 -64.67 13.05
N GLU A 414 44.53 -63.64 13.81
CA GLU A 414 44.43 -63.66 15.28
C GLU A 414 42.98 -63.66 15.77
N ASP A 415 42.14 -62.76 15.26
CA ASP A 415 40.71 -62.70 15.59
C ASP A 415 40.00 -64.04 15.30
N ALA A 416 40.34 -64.72 14.21
CA ALA A 416 39.81 -66.04 13.87
C ALA A 416 40.32 -67.15 14.80
N ALA A 417 41.58 -67.07 15.26
CA ALA A 417 42.13 -68.04 16.21
C ALA A 417 41.38 -67.97 17.56
N ASP A 418 41.05 -66.76 17.99
CA ASP A 418 40.40 -66.48 19.28
C ASP A 418 38.86 -66.56 19.22
N LEU A 419 38.28 -66.75 18.03
CA LEU A 419 36.84 -66.82 17.82
C LEU A 419 36.20 -67.96 18.63
N GLN A 420 35.26 -67.62 19.52
CA GLN A 420 34.42 -68.60 20.19
C GLN A 420 33.15 -68.84 19.36
N PHE A 421 32.89 -70.09 18.98
CA PHE A 421 31.72 -70.41 18.19
C PHE A 421 30.46 -70.38 19.04
N THR A 422 29.43 -69.68 18.56
CA THR A 422 28.11 -69.64 19.17
C THR A 422 27.26 -70.81 18.66
N ASP A 423 26.39 -71.38 19.50
CA ASP A 423 25.47 -72.49 19.15
C ASP A 423 26.13 -73.81 18.73
N ILE A 424 27.41 -74.02 19.06
CA ILE A 424 28.14 -75.27 18.83
C ILE A 424 28.72 -75.76 20.16
N ILE A 425 28.27 -76.93 20.63
CA ILE A 425 28.81 -77.56 21.85
C ILE A 425 30.08 -78.34 21.46
N MET A 426 31.23 -77.75 21.74
CA MET A 426 32.53 -78.37 21.50
C MET A 426 32.84 -79.33 22.65
N SER A 427 32.85 -80.63 22.40
CA SER A 427 33.21 -81.64 23.40
C SER A 427 34.71 -81.56 23.72
N SER A 428 35.05 -81.31 24.99
CA SER A 428 36.44 -81.11 25.47
C SER A 428 37.33 -82.37 25.44
N ASN A 429 36.84 -83.50 24.92
CA ASN A 429 37.50 -84.81 25.00
C ASN A 429 37.92 -85.41 23.64
N GLY A 430 37.99 -84.62 22.56
CA GLY A 430 38.57 -85.08 21.29
C GLY A 430 37.68 -85.99 20.42
N GLU A 431 36.37 -85.94 20.62
CA GLU A 431 35.38 -86.60 19.73
C GLU A 431 35.28 -85.87 18.37
N PRO A 432 35.02 -86.59 17.25
CA PRO A 432 34.94 -86.00 15.91
C PRO A 432 33.74 -85.06 15.78
N VAL A 433 34.02 -83.80 15.43
CA VAL A 433 33.02 -82.77 15.13
C VAL A 433 32.23 -83.18 13.87
N SER A 434 30.90 -83.08 13.88
CA SER A 434 30.10 -83.51 12.72
C SER A 434 30.34 -82.62 11.51
N SER A 435 30.16 -83.17 10.30
CA SER A 435 30.26 -82.40 9.05
C SER A 435 29.34 -81.17 9.00
N LYS A 436 28.24 -81.18 9.77
CA LYS A 436 27.31 -80.04 9.88
C LYS A 436 27.90 -78.94 10.77
N ASP A 437 28.52 -79.31 11.88
CA ASP A 437 29.09 -78.37 12.85
C ASP A 437 30.38 -77.73 12.31
N ILE A 438 31.19 -78.47 11.56
CA ILE A 438 32.34 -77.92 10.83
C ILE A 438 31.88 -76.87 9.80
N LYS A 439 30.79 -77.14 9.07
CA LYS A 439 30.21 -76.17 8.12
C LYS A 439 29.71 -74.90 8.83
N MET A 440 29.13 -75.04 10.02
CA MET A 440 28.70 -73.89 10.84
C MET A 440 29.91 -73.10 11.38
N CYS A 441 30.98 -73.76 11.83
CA CYS A 441 32.22 -73.10 12.26
C CYS A 441 32.85 -72.29 11.11
N ILE A 442 32.91 -72.88 9.91
CA ILE A 442 33.41 -72.19 8.71
C ILE A 442 32.53 -70.98 8.39
N SER A 443 31.21 -71.08 8.50
CA SER A 443 30.28 -69.95 8.30
C SER A 443 30.55 -68.80 9.28
N GLN A 444 30.75 -69.09 10.57
CA GLN A 444 30.99 -68.05 11.57
C GLN A 444 32.36 -67.35 11.42
N ILE A 445 33.41 -68.08 11.02
CA ILE A 445 34.71 -67.46 10.67
C ILE A 445 34.56 -66.54 9.45
N GLN A 446 33.74 -66.93 8.48
CA GLN A 446 33.47 -66.10 7.30
C GLN A 446 32.68 -64.84 7.65
N ASP A 447 31.66 -64.97 8.48
CA ASP A 447 30.88 -63.83 8.96
C ASP A 447 31.78 -62.82 9.71
N LEU A 448 32.71 -63.30 10.53
CA LEU A 448 33.72 -62.45 11.19
C LEU A 448 34.60 -61.68 10.19
N ILE A 449 35.16 -62.38 9.19
CA ILE A 449 36.03 -61.77 8.18
C ILE A 449 35.25 -60.75 7.35
N VAL A 450 34.03 -61.08 6.95
CA VAL A 450 33.14 -60.19 6.19
C VAL A 450 32.79 -58.93 6.99
N VAL A 451 32.42 -59.07 8.26
CA VAL A 451 32.06 -57.92 9.12
C VAL A 451 33.26 -56.98 9.31
N ARG A 452 34.45 -57.52 9.59
CA ARG A 452 35.66 -56.69 9.78
C ARG A 452 36.11 -56.03 8.48
N LEU A 453 36.06 -56.75 7.36
CA LEU A 453 36.37 -56.19 6.03
C LEU A 453 35.42 -55.04 5.69
N ASN A 454 34.12 -55.21 5.97
CA ASN A 454 33.10 -54.19 5.72
C ASN A 454 33.36 -52.93 6.51
N GLN A 455 33.70 -53.05 7.79
CA GLN A 455 34.02 -51.91 8.65
C GLN A 455 35.25 -51.14 8.13
N ALA A 456 36.31 -51.84 7.72
CA ALA A 456 37.53 -51.19 7.25
C ALA A 456 37.36 -50.51 5.88
N VAL A 457 36.66 -51.16 4.95
CA VAL A 457 36.38 -50.60 3.61
C VAL A 457 35.42 -49.41 3.71
N ALA A 458 34.38 -49.50 4.54
CA ALA A 458 33.44 -48.40 4.77
C ALA A 458 34.15 -47.16 5.33
N ASN A 459 34.98 -47.31 6.36
CA ASN A 459 35.69 -46.19 6.99
C ASN A 459 36.63 -45.43 6.01
N LYS A 460 37.31 -46.14 5.11
CA LYS A 460 38.15 -45.49 4.09
C LYS A 460 37.31 -44.76 3.02
N LEU A 461 36.16 -45.30 2.64
CA LEU A 461 35.21 -44.67 1.71
C LEU A 461 34.60 -43.37 2.28
N THR A 462 34.23 -43.37 3.55
CA THR A 462 33.65 -42.21 4.26
C THR A 462 34.54 -40.96 4.15
N SER A 463 35.86 -41.12 4.33
CA SER A 463 36.82 -40.00 4.29
C SER A 463 36.90 -39.28 2.93
N SER A 464 36.64 -40.00 1.82
CA SER A 464 36.67 -39.42 0.47
C SER A 464 35.36 -38.69 0.11
N VAL A 465 34.25 -39.06 0.75
CA VAL A 465 32.92 -38.47 0.55
C VAL A 465 32.75 -37.19 1.37
N ASP A 466 33.39 -37.09 2.55
CA ASP A 466 33.32 -35.91 3.43
C ASP A 466 33.81 -34.61 2.75
N TYR A 467 34.80 -34.69 1.87
CA TYR A 467 35.30 -33.53 1.11
C TYR A 467 34.24 -32.96 0.14
N LEU A 468 33.36 -33.79 -0.43
CA LEU A 468 32.30 -33.35 -1.35
C LEU A 468 31.09 -32.78 -0.62
N ARG A 469 30.81 -33.28 0.58
CA ARG A 469 29.73 -32.79 1.45
C ARG A 469 29.94 -31.33 1.82
N GLU A 470 31.15 -30.93 2.19
CA GLU A 470 31.43 -29.54 2.59
C GLU A 470 31.27 -28.53 1.43
N SER A 471 31.44 -28.96 0.18
CA SER A 471 31.37 -28.08 -1.00
C SER A 471 29.96 -27.86 -1.55
N PHE A 472 29.05 -28.85 -1.47
CA PHE A 472 27.74 -28.80 -2.16
C PHE A 472 26.53 -28.67 -1.23
N VAL A 473 26.62 -29.19 -0.01
CA VAL A 473 25.45 -29.35 0.89
C VAL A 473 24.97 -28.03 1.46
N GLY A 474 25.88 -27.18 1.93
CA GLY A 474 25.50 -25.92 2.57
C GLY A 474 24.75 -24.93 1.65
N THR A 475 24.95 -25.03 0.33
CA THR A 475 24.26 -24.20 -0.66
C THR A 475 22.90 -24.79 -1.04
N LEU A 476 22.84 -26.10 -1.30
CA LEU A 476 21.61 -26.82 -1.64
C LEU A 476 20.61 -26.83 -0.48
N GLU A 477 21.06 -27.05 0.76
CA GLU A 477 20.20 -27.00 1.95
C GLU A 477 19.60 -25.59 2.18
N ARG A 478 20.35 -24.52 1.89
CA ARG A 478 19.82 -23.15 1.95
C ARG A 478 18.79 -22.88 0.87
N CYS A 479 19.02 -23.34 -0.36
CA CYS A 479 18.08 -23.20 -1.47
C CYS A 479 16.78 -23.96 -1.21
N LEU A 480 16.88 -25.23 -0.82
CA LEU A 480 15.73 -26.09 -0.50
C LEU A 480 14.97 -25.59 0.72
N GLY A 481 15.68 -25.21 1.79
CA GLY A 481 15.05 -24.65 2.99
C GLY A 481 14.29 -23.34 2.72
N SER A 482 14.67 -22.57 1.69
CA SER A 482 13.89 -21.39 1.27
C SER A 482 12.68 -21.75 0.41
N LEU A 483 12.73 -22.84 -0.37
CA LEU A 483 11.62 -23.29 -1.22
C LEU A 483 10.56 -24.01 -0.36
N GLU A 484 10.98 -24.89 0.54
CA GLU A 484 10.09 -25.67 1.42
C GLU A 484 9.40 -24.84 2.51
N LYS A 485 9.96 -23.68 2.91
CA LYS A 485 9.28 -22.74 3.82
C LYS A 485 8.05 -22.07 3.20
N SER A 486 7.92 -22.11 1.88
CA SER A 486 6.85 -21.42 1.14
C SER A 486 5.67 -22.33 0.76
N THR A 487 5.66 -23.58 1.22
CA THR A 487 4.59 -24.57 1.02
C THR A 487 3.88 -24.93 2.33
N PRO A 488 2.57 -25.28 2.30
CA PRO A 488 1.83 -25.69 3.49
C PRO A 488 2.37 -26.99 4.11
N GLU A 489 2.13 -27.16 5.41
CA GLU A 489 2.83 -28.04 6.36
C GLU A 489 2.93 -29.54 6.02
N SER A 490 2.24 -30.07 5.00
CA SER A 490 2.25 -31.50 4.66
C SER A 490 3.45 -31.99 3.83
N CYS A 491 4.27 -31.09 3.27
CA CYS A 491 5.47 -31.43 2.49
C CYS A 491 6.75 -30.77 3.03
N SER A 492 6.71 -30.20 4.24
CA SER A 492 7.88 -29.55 4.82
C SER A 492 9.02 -30.56 5.01
N ASN A 493 10.20 -30.26 4.46
CA ASN A 493 11.43 -31.04 4.54
C ASN A 493 11.54 -32.31 3.69
N VAL A 494 10.56 -32.66 2.83
CA VAL A 494 10.64 -33.93 2.05
C VAL A 494 11.80 -33.91 1.05
N THR A 495 11.98 -32.82 0.31
CA THR A 495 13.04 -32.69 -0.71
C THR A 495 14.41 -32.52 -0.06
N SER A 496 14.49 -31.76 1.04
CA SER A 496 15.67 -31.67 1.91
C SER A 496 16.04 -33.03 2.52
N ASN A 497 15.05 -33.85 2.90
CA ASN A 497 15.29 -35.20 3.42
C ASN A 497 15.78 -36.15 2.33
N HIS A 498 15.29 -36.04 1.10
CA HIS A 498 15.82 -36.81 -0.03
C HIS A 498 17.24 -36.37 -0.43
N LEU A 499 17.57 -35.07 -0.33
CA LEU A 499 18.95 -34.61 -0.46
C LEU A 499 19.85 -35.26 0.62
N LYS A 500 19.39 -35.29 1.88
CA LYS A 500 20.08 -36.00 2.97
C LYS A 500 20.19 -37.50 2.70
N GLN A 501 19.22 -38.12 2.04
CA GLN A 501 19.28 -39.52 1.61
C GLN A 501 20.28 -39.75 0.46
N ILE A 502 20.43 -38.83 -0.50
CA ILE A 502 21.50 -38.90 -1.52
C ILE A 502 22.86 -38.91 -0.83
N LEU A 503 23.07 -38.01 0.14
CA LEU A 503 24.29 -37.97 0.93
C LEU A 503 24.48 -39.26 1.74
N ASN A 504 23.45 -39.72 2.46
CA ASN A 504 23.53 -40.96 3.24
C ASN A 504 23.71 -42.23 2.38
N ALA A 505 23.22 -42.26 1.15
CA ALA A 505 23.46 -43.34 0.21
C ALA A 505 24.93 -43.40 -0.23
N ALA A 506 25.61 -42.24 -0.23
CA ALA A 506 27.06 -42.19 -0.42
C ALA A 506 27.84 -42.67 0.83
N TYR A 507 27.26 -42.55 2.03
CA TYR A 507 27.88 -42.95 3.31
C TYR A 507 27.69 -44.43 3.69
N ASN A 508 26.51 -45.01 3.47
CA ASN A 508 26.11 -46.31 4.04
C ASN A 508 26.33 -47.49 3.08
N VAL A 509 27.48 -47.59 2.41
CA VAL A 509 27.77 -48.70 1.50
C VAL A 509 28.07 -49.98 2.28
N GLU A 510 27.04 -50.74 2.61
CA GLU A 510 27.19 -52.08 3.20
C GLU A 510 27.52 -53.10 2.11
N VAL A 511 28.66 -53.80 2.22
CA VAL A 511 28.96 -54.94 1.37
C VAL A 511 28.12 -56.13 1.84
N THR A 512 26.97 -56.34 1.20
CA THR A 512 26.10 -57.45 1.57
C THR A 512 26.31 -58.65 0.66
N PHE A 513 26.69 -59.78 1.27
CA PHE A 513 26.90 -61.08 0.62
C PHE A 513 25.65 -61.95 0.78
N HIS A 514 24.54 -61.57 0.15
CA HIS A 514 23.33 -62.40 0.23
C HIS A 514 23.49 -63.69 -0.59
N SER A 515 22.91 -64.78 -0.07
CA SER A 515 22.82 -66.11 -0.70
C SER A 515 22.19 -66.02 -2.08
N GLY A 516 23.01 -65.81 -3.12
CA GLY A 516 22.57 -65.55 -4.49
C GLY A 516 23.52 -64.70 -5.31
N SER A 517 24.47 -63.98 -4.70
CA SER A 517 25.48 -63.22 -5.46
C SER A 517 26.49 -64.14 -6.18
N SER A 518 27.01 -63.70 -7.34
CA SER A 518 28.04 -64.43 -8.08
C SER A 518 29.33 -64.61 -7.28
N VAL A 519 29.62 -63.70 -6.33
CA VAL A 519 30.76 -63.76 -5.42
C VAL A 519 30.57 -64.85 -4.37
N THR A 520 29.39 -64.92 -3.72
CA THR A 520 29.05 -65.99 -2.75
C THR A 520 29.06 -67.37 -3.39
N ARG A 521 28.64 -67.50 -4.67
CA ARG A 521 28.61 -68.78 -5.39
C ARG A 521 30.01 -69.31 -5.70
N LEU A 522 30.96 -68.43 -6.03
CA LEU A 522 32.37 -68.78 -6.25
C LEU A 522 33.11 -69.09 -4.96
N PHE A 523 32.82 -68.34 -3.90
CA PHE A 523 33.33 -68.62 -2.55
C PHE A 523 32.91 -70.02 -2.12
N TRP A 524 31.63 -70.37 -2.32
CA TRP A 524 31.09 -71.70 -2.03
C TRP A 524 31.67 -72.82 -2.89
N GLU A 525 32.00 -72.55 -4.16
CA GLU A 525 32.67 -73.49 -5.07
C GLU A 525 34.14 -73.75 -4.67
N GLN A 526 34.88 -72.72 -4.23
CA GLN A 526 36.25 -72.85 -3.70
C GLN A 526 36.27 -73.55 -2.34
N ILE A 527 35.28 -73.30 -1.48
CA ILE A 527 35.11 -74.00 -0.20
C ILE A 527 34.78 -75.48 -0.41
N LYS A 528 33.96 -75.83 -1.41
CA LYS A 528 33.81 -77.24 -1.81
C LYS A 528 35.16 -77.89 -2.14
N GLN A 529 36.08 -77.15 -2.75
CA GLN A 529 37.44 -77.62 -3.03
C GLN A 529 38.33 -77.68 -1.79
N ILE A 530 38.23 -76.73 -0.85
CA ILE A 530 38.96 -76.77 0.44
C ILE A 530 38.49 -77.97 1.27
N ILE A 531 37.17 -78.17 1.37
CA ILE A 531 36.56 -79.32 2.05
C ILE A 531 36.94 -80.65 1.37
N HIS A 532 37.11 -80.67 0.04
CA HIS A 532 37.60 -81.84 -0.69
C HIS A 532 39.12 -82.06 -0.59
N ARG A 533 39.92 -81.01 -0.39
CA ARG A 533 41.39 -81.09 -0.23
C ARG A 533 41.82 -81.49 1.17
N ILE A 534 40.95 -81.34 2.17
CA ILE A 534 41.16 -81.91 3.50
C ILE A 534 40.91 -83.42 3.39
N THR A 535 41.91 -84.13 2.87
CA THR A 535 41.94 -85.58 2.86
C THR A 535 41.97 -86.10 4.30
N TRP A 536 40.98 -86.92 4.60
CA TRP A 536 40.71 -87.58 5.87
C TRP A 536 41.90 -88.44 6.35
N VAL A 537 42.70 -87.89 7.24
CA VAL A 537 43.54 -88.68 8.16
C VAL A 537 43.49 -87.96 9.51
N ASN A 538 42.73 -88.53 10.45
CA ASN A 538 42.41 -88.05 11.82
C ASN A 538 41.41 -86.88 11.93
N PRO A 539 40.53 -86.88 12.96
CA PRO A 539 39.42 -85.93 13.04
C PRO A 539 39.95 -84.50 13.25
N PRO A 540 39.34 -83.47 12.64
CA PRO A 540 39.79 -82.11 12.82
C PRO A 540 39.43 -81.66 14.23
N SER A 541 40.42 -81.67 15.13
CA SER A 541 40.31 -80.85 16.33
C SER A 541 40.31 -79.40 15.86
N VAL A 542 39.27 -78.66 16.24
CA VAL A 542 39.09 -77.25 15.87
C VAL A 542 40.05 -76.42 16.75
N THR A 543 41.33 -76.49 16.41
CA THR A 543 42.41 -75.77 17.09
C THR A 543 42.52 -74.35 16.57
N ALA A 544 43.20 -73.48 17.33
CA ALA A 544 43.53 -72.12 16.90
C ALA A 544 44.26 -72.09 15.54
N GLU A 545 45.14 -73.06 15.27
CA GLU A 545 45.84 -73.21 13.99
C GLU A 545 44.91 -73.60 12.84
N TRP A 546 43.93 -74.49 13.09
CA TRP A 546 42.92 -74.84 12.09
C TRP A 546 42.07 -73.62 11.73
N LYS A 547 41.61 -72.85 12.72
CA LYS A 547 40.84 -71.61 12.49
C LYS A 547 41.66 -70.59 11.69
N ARG A 548 42.95 -70.42 12.02
CA ARG A 548 43.88 -69.57 11.26
C ARG A 548 43.99 -70.01 9.81
N LYS A 549 44.15 -71.31 9.56
CA LYS A 549 44.28 -71.84 8.19
C LYS A 549 43.01 -71.66 7.38
N VAL A 550 41.84 -71.89 7.98
CA VAL A 550 40.53 -71.63 7.35
C VAL A 550 40.35 -70.14 7.03
N ALA A 551 40.72 -69.25 7.95
CA ALA A 551 40.69 -67.80 7.72
C ALA A 551 41.68 -67.37 6.63
N GLN A 552 42.87 -67.95 6.58
CA GLN A 552 43.88 -67.68 5.55
C GLN A 552 43.40 -68.09 4.16
N ASP A 553 42.86 -69.31 4.02
CA ASP A 553 42.31 -69.79 2.74
C ASP A 553 41.08 -68.96 2.32
N ALA A 554 40.26 -68.51 3.28
CA ALA A 554 39.15 -67.59 3.03
C ALA A 554 39.62 -66.20 2.53
N ILE A 555 40.70 -65.66 3.10
CA ILE A 555 41.30 -64.39 2.66
C ILE A 555 41.91 -64.52 1.26
N GLU A 556 42.62 -65.61 0.98
CA GLU A 556 43.29 -65.84 -0.31
C GLU A 556 42.29 -66.15 -1.45
N SER A 557 41.10 -66.67 -1.12
CA SER A 557 40.02 -66.88 -2.09
C SER A 557 39.19 -65.61 -2.40
N LEU A 558 39.35 -64.52 -1.63
CA LEU A 558 38.70 -63.23 -1.89
C LEU A 558 39.37 -62.51 -3.06
N SER A 559 38.71 -62.49 -4.22
CA SER A 559 39.15 -61.67 -5.36
C SER A 559 38.81 -60.20 -5.14
N ALA A 560 39.83 -59.38 -4.83
CA ALA A 560 39.68 -57.92 -4.67
C ALA A 560 39.00 -57.26 -5.88
N ALA A 561 39.27 -57.74 -7.10
CA ALA A 561 38.65 -57.24 -8.33
C ALA A 561 37.13 -57.50 -8.40
N LYS A 562 36.67 -58.67 -7.94
CA LYS A 562 35.22 -58.99 -7.90
C LYS A 562 34.52 -58.26 -6.76
N LEU A 563 35.20 -58.09 -5.62
CA LEU A 563 34.69 -57.35 -4.47
C LEU A 563 34.52 -55.86 -4.80
N ALA A 564 35.53 -55.23 -5.39
CA ALA A 564 35.47 -53.87 -5.90
C ALA A 564 34.33 -53.67 -6.91
N LYS A 565 34.16 -54.61 -7.84
CA LYS A 565 33.06 -54.60 -8.82
C LYS A 565 31.68 -54.69 -8.16
N SER A 566 31.54 -55.53 -7.13
CA SER A 566 30.28 -55.68 -6.38
C SER A 566 29.93 -54.41 -5.61
N ILE A 567 30.90 -53.82 -4.90
CA ILE A 567 30.73 -52.59 -4.11
C ILE A 567 30.42 -51.40 -5.02
N CYS A 568 31.19 -51.20 -6.10
CA CYS A 568 30.91 -50.15 -7.08
C CYS A 568 29.53 -50.31 -7.73
N SER A 569 29.08 -51.56 -7.95
CA SER A 569 27.74 -51.82 -8.47
C SER A 569 26.65 -51.45 -7.46
N GLN A 570 26.80 -51.84 -6.20
CA GLN A 570 25.83 -51.51 -5.14
C GLN A 570 25.79 -50.01 -4.85
N PHE A 571 26.95 -49.36 -4.83
CA PHE A 571 27.08 -47.91 -4.71
C PHE A 571 26.34 -47.19 -5.84
N ARG A 572 26.57 -47.59 -7.10
CA ARG A 572 25.89 -47.03 -8.28
C ARG A 572 24.38 -47.21 -8.20
N THR A 573 23.90 -48.40 -7.84
CA THR A 573 22.46 -48.66 -7.74
C THR A 573 21.82 -47.80 -6.66
N ARG A 574 22.45 -47.65 -5.48
CA ARG A 574 21.94 -46.78 -4.42
C ARG A 574 21.98 -45.31 -4.84
N LEU A 575 23.07 -44.84 -5.44
CA LEU A 575 23.21 -43.46 -5.92
C LEU A 575 22.15 -43.12 -6.98
N ASN A 576 21.93 -44.01 -7.95
CA ASN A 576 20.87 -43.86 -8.97
C ASN A 576 19.49 -43.79 -8.31
N SER A 577 19.18 -44.69 -7.38
CA SER A 577 17.88 -44.69 -6.70
C SER A 577 17.63 -43.40 -5.90
N SER A 578 18.66 -42.87 -5.25
CA SER A 578 18.55 -41.61 -4.50
C SER A 578 18.43 -40.38 -5.41
N HIS A 579 19.15 -40.35 -6.54
CA HIS A 579 19.00 -39.32 -7.57
C HIS A 579 17.58 -39.32 -8.16
N GLU A 580 17.05 -40.49 -8.52
CA GLU A 580 15.68 -40.63 -9.02
C GLU A 580 14.64 -40.18 -7.99
N ALA A 581 14.82 -40.54 -6.71
CA ALA A 581 13.92 -40.11 -5.63
C ALA A 581 13.95 -38.60 -5.41
N PHE A 582 15.13 -37.98 -5.46
CA PHE A 582 15.27 -36.52 -5.37
C PHE A 582 14.64 -35.83 -6.57
N ALA A 583 14.89 -36.31 -7.80
CA ALA A 583 14.30 -35.76 -9.00
C ALA A 583 12.75 -35.85 -8.97
N ALA A 584 12.20 -36.95 -8.45
CA ALA A 584 10.75 -37.10 -8.26
C ALA A 584 10.20 -36.12 -7.21
N SER A 585 10.89 -35.95 -6.07
CA SER A 585 10.49 -34.99 -5.04
C SER A 585 10.58 -33.53 -5.51
N LEU A 586 11.63 -33.19 -6.28
CA LEU A 586 11.80 -31.86 -6.85
C LEU A 586 10.72 -31.56 -7.90
N ARG A 587 10.29 -32.56 -8.70
CA ARG A 587 9.14 -32.43 -9.62
C ARG A 587 7.83 -32.19 -8.86
N GLN A 588 7.60 -32.89 -7.75
CA GLN A 588 6.40 -32.67 -6.93
C GLN A 588 6.40 -31.26 -6.30
N LEU A 589 7.57 -30.79 -5.86
CA LEU A 589 7.76 -29.43 -5.38
C LEU A 589 7.49 -28.40 -6.51
N GLU A 590 8.00 -28.66 -7.71
CA GLU A 590 7.78 -27.86 -8.92
C GLU A 590 6.30 -27.81 -9.32
N GLU A 591 5.57 -28.92 -9.31
CA GLU A 591 4.12 -28.97 -9.57
C GLU A 591 3.33 -28.16 -8.53
N GLY A 592 3.68 -28.28 -7.24
CA GLY A 592 3.07 -27.49 -6.17
C GLY A 592 3.33 -25.99 -6.33
N HIS A 593 4.54 -25.61 -6.71
CA HIS A 593 4.88 -24.21 -7.01
C HIS A 593 4.23 -23.72 -8.30
N THR A 594 4.16 -24.52 -9.35
CA THR A 594 3.54 -24.15 -10.64
C THR A 594 2.06 -23.85 -10.45
N GLY A 595 1.32 -24.73 -9.76
CA GLY A 595 -0.09 -24.47 -9.45
C GLY A 595 -0.31 -23.25 -8.53
N ARG A 596 0.62 -22.97 -7.61
CA ARG A 596 0.60 -21.73 -6.81
C ARG A 596 0.86 -20.51 -7.67
N LEU A 597 1.85 -20.57 -8.56
CA LEU A 597 2.26 -19.46 -9.44
C LEU A 597 1.17 -19.13 -10.45
N GLU A 598 0.49 -20.12 -11.05
CA GLU A 598 -0.65 -19.91 -11.94
C GLU A 598 -1.80 -19.17 -11.24
N ARG A 599 -2.20 -19.61 -10.04
CA ARG A 599 -3.21 -18.91 -9.23
C ARG A 599 -2.77 -17.49 -8.85
N THR A 600 -1.47 -17.32 -8.59
CA THR A 600 -0.86 -16.03 -8.27
C THR A 600 -0.89 -15.10 -9.49
N GLU A 601 -0.68 -15.63 -10.70
CA GLU A 601 -0.73 -14.88 -11.96
C GLU A 601 -2.15 -14.40 -12.29
N ASP A 602 -3.18 -15.24 -12.14
CA ASP A 602 -4.58 -14.84 -12.32
C ASP A 602 -5.04 -13.78 -11.32
N LEU A 603 -4.60 -13.92 -10.07
CA LEU A 603 -4.82 -12.92 -9.02
C LEU A 603 -4.14 -11.59 -9.38
N TRP A 604 -2.88 -11.67 -9.84
CA TRP A 604 -2.09 -10.52 -10.26
C TRP A 604 -2.68 -9.81 -11.48
N LEU A 605 -3.24 -10.56 -12.45
CA LEU A 605 -3.95 -9.99 -13.59
C LEU A 605 -5.15 -9.14 -13.17
N ARG A 606 -5.95 -9.62 -12.21
CA ARG A 606 -7.09 -8.87 -11.65
C ARG A 606 -6.64 -7.63 -10.87
N VAL A 607 -5.62 -7.78 -10.02
CA VAL A 607 -5.01 -6.65 -9.29
C VAL A 607 -4.57 -5.55 -10.25
N ARG A 608 -3.88 -5.92 -11.34
CA ARG A 608 -3.32 -4.99 -12.32
C ARG A 608 -4.35 -4.35 -13.24
N LYS A 609 -5.33 -5.12 -13.73
CA LYS A 609 -6.29 -4.64 -14.73
C LYS A 609 -7.50 -3.95 -14.12
N ASP A 610 -7.93 -4.40 -12.95
CA ASP A 610 -9.23 -4.01 -12.41
C ASP A 610 -9.10 -3.20 -11.11
N HIS A 611 -8.31 -3.70 -10.15
CA HIS A 611 -8.29 -3.10 -8.80
C HIS A 611 -7.42 -1.85 -8.70
N ALA A 612 -6.14 -1.93 -9.11
CA ALA A 612 -5.20 -0.82 -9.02
C ALA A 612 -5.67 0.43 -9.79
N PRO A 613 -6.16 0.33 -11.05
CA PRO A 613 -6.58 1.53 -11.78
C PRO A 613 -7.85 2.17 -11.21
N ARG A 614 -8.80 1.37 -10.72
CA ARG A 614 -10.02 1.88 -10.08
C ARG A 614 -9.69 2.61 -8.77
N LEU A 615 -8.77 2.07 -7.97
CA LEU A 615 -8.32 2.73 -6.75
C LEU A 615 -7.49 4.00 -7.05
N ALA A 616 -6.68 3.98 -8.11
CA ALA A 616 -5.98 5.17 -8.59
C ALA A 616 -6.94 6.28 -9.00
N ARG A 617 -8.05 5.94 -9.67
CA ARG A 617 -9.13 6.87 -10.00
C ARG A 617 -9.75 7.49 -8.75
N LEU A 618 -10.10 6.68 -7.76
CA LEU A 618 -10.62 7.17 -6.47
C LEU A 618 -9.62 8.08 -5.75
N SER A 619 -8.33 7.75 -5.81
CA SER A 619 -7.24 8.57 -5.28
C SER A 619 -7.12 9.93 -5.98
N LEU A 620 -7.15 9.94 -7.31
CA LEU A 620 -7.13 11.17 -8.11
C LEU A 620 -8.34 12.05 -7.82
N GLU A 621 -9.54 11.46 -7.68
CA GLU A 621 -10.76 12.19 -7.36
C GLU A 621 -10.73 12.84 -5.96
N SER A 622 -10.36 12.08 -4.92
CA SER A 622 -10.27 12.61 -3.56
C SER A 622 -9.16 13.67 -3.45
N ARG A 623 -8.04 13.47 -4.15
CA ARG A 623 -6.95 14.45 -4.23
C ARG A 623 -7.36 15.72 -4.96
N SER A 624 -8.00 15.58 -6.11
CA SER A 624 -8.52 16.70 -6.88
C SER A 624 -9.49 17.54 -6.06
N LEU A 625 -10.39 16.88 -5.34
CA LEU A 625 -11.36 17.57 -4.50
C LEU A 625 -10.68 18.37 -3.39
N ARG A 626 -9.69 17.76 -2.71
CA ARG A 626 -8.85 18.45 -1.71
C ARG A 626 -8.14 19.68 -2.30
N ASP A 627 -7.55 19.53 -3.48
CA ASP A 627 -6.78 20.59 -4.14
C ASP A 627 -7.68 21.76 -4.61
N VAL A 628 -8.88 21.46 -5.11
CA VAL A 628 -9.91 22.47 -5.42
C VAL A 628 -10.37 23.19 -4.16
N LEU A 629 -10.60 22.45 -3.06
CA LEU A 629 -11.01 23.04 -1.80
C LEU A 629 -9.93 23.97 -1.23
N LEU A 630 -8.65 23.63 -1.35
CA LEU A 630 -7.55 24.43 -0.81
C LEU A 630 -7.18 25.64 -1.68
N HIS A 631 -7.18 25.47 -3.00
CA HIS A 631 -6.54 26.42 -3.92
C HIS A 631 -7.47 26.96 -5.01
N GLY A 632 -8.69 26.43 -5.11
CA GLY A 632 -9.61 26.72 -6.20
C GLY A 632 -9.13 26.16 -7.54
N LYS A 633 -9.92 26.42 -8.61
CA LYS A 633 -9.54 26.02 -9.97
C LYS A 633 -8.38 26.89 -10.49
N PRO A 634 -7.37 26.30 -11.16
CA PRO A 634 -6.28 27.06 -11.77
C PRO A 634 -6.80 27.95 -12.90
N LYS A 635 -6.20 29.13 -13.06
CA LYS A 635 -6.46 30.00 -14.20
C LYS A 635 -5.67 29.50 -15.41
N MET A 636 -6.38 29.25 -16.49
CA MET A 636 -5.80 28.81 -17.76
C MET A 636 -5.40 30.03 -18.61
N GLY A 637 -4.12 30.16 -18.90
CA GLY A 637 -3.56 31.19 -19.78
C GLY A 637 -3.45 30.72 -21.23
N ARG A 638 -2.51 31.30 -21.98
CA ARG A 638 -2.25 30.92 -23.38
C ARG A 638 -1.77 29.47 -23.51
N GLU A 639 -2.06 28.84 -24.64
CA GLU A 639 -1.50 27.54 -25.01
C GLU A 639 0.03 27.64 -25.14
N LEU A 640 0.75 26.76 -24.45
CA LEU A 640 2.21 26.61 -24.54
C LEU A 640 2.59 25.50 -25.53
N GLY A 641 1.75 24.48 -25.66
CA GLY A 641 1.95 23.40 -26.60
C GLY A 641 0.85 22.35 -26.53
N ARG A 642 0.81 21.48 -27.54
CA ARG A 642 -0.14 20.38 -27.66
C ARG A 642 0.59 19.08 -27.92
N GLY A 643 0.31 18.08 -27.09
CA GLY A 643 0.83 16.73 -27.23
C GLY A 643 -0.25 15.75 -27.63
N GLN A 644 0.14 14.47 -27.71
CA GLN A 644 -0.79 13.36 -27.94
C GLN A 644 -1.80 13.21 -26.78
N TYR A 645 -1.38 13.52 -25.55
CA TYR A 645 -2.15 13.28 -24.33
C TYR A 645 -2.92 14.49 -23.82
N GLY A 646 -2.86 15.63 -24.51
CA GLY A 646 -3.55 16.83 -24.05
C GLY A 646 -2.89 18.14 -24.46
N VAL A 647 -3.44 19.23 -23.93
CA VAL A 647 -3.00 20.61 -24.22
C VAL A 647 -2.36 21.21 -22.97
N VAL A 648 -1.20 21.83 -23.12
CA VAL A 648 -0.48 22.49 -22.02
C VAL A 648 -0.69 23.99 -22.12
N PHE A 649 -1.12 24.59 -21.02
CA PHE A 649 -1.39 26.02 -20.90
C PHE A 649 -0.45 26.68 -19.89
N LEU A 650 -0.23 27.98 -20.09
CA LEU A 650 0.42 28.84 -19.12
C LEU A 650 -0.46 28.95 -17.87
N CYS A 651 0.12 28.83 -16.68
CA CYS A 651 -0.53 29.15 -15.43
C CYS A 651 0.41 30.02 -14.59
N ASP A 652 0.04 31.28 -14.34
CA ASP A 652 0.95 32.21 -13.67
C ASP A 652 1.29 31.73 -12.27
N SER A 653 0.27 31.43 -11.46
CA SER A 653 0.46 30.89 -10.11
C SER A 653 -0.73 30.06 -9.66
N TRP A 654 -0.49 29.01 -8.89
CA TRP A 654 -1.55 28.22 -8.26
C TRP A 654 -1.06 27.57 -6.96
N GLY A 655 -1.86 27.65 -5.89
CA GLY A 655 -1.51 27.06 -4.59
C GLY A 655 -0.20 27.56 -3.98
N GLY A 656 0.20 28.80 -4.26
CA GLY A 656 1.48 29.37 -3.81
C GLY A 656 2.69 29.00 -4.70
N HIS A 657 2.49 28.20 -5.75
CA HIS A 657 3.52 27.88 -6.72
C HIS A 657 3.55 28.88 -7.86
N HIS A 658 4.76 29.26 -8.28
CA HIS A 658 5.05 30.11 -9.43
C HIS A 658 6.48 29.80 -9.90
N PRO A 659 6.76 29.72 -11.22
CA PRO A 659 5.79 29.67 -12.33
C PRO A 659 5.19 28.26 -12.54
N CYS A 660 3.93 28.20 -13.01
CA CYS A 660 3.23 26.94 -13.24
C CYS A 660 2.89 26.69 -14.73
N ALA A 661 2.69 25.41 -15.05
CA ALA A 661 2.13 24.92 -16.30
C ALA A 661 0.91 24.05 -15.99
N LEU A 662 -0.08 24.08 -16.86
CA LEU A 662 -1.34 23.36 -16.70
C LEU A 662 -1.52 22.39 -17.87
N LYS A 663 -1.33 21.08 -17.65
CA LYS A 663 -1.60 20.05 -18.65
C LYS A 663 -3.07 19.63 -18.53
N SER A 664 -3.88 19.98 -19.52
CA SER A 664 -5.28 19.59 -19.62
C SER A 664 -5.40 18.31 -20.44
N VAL A 665 -5.90 17.24 -19.82
CA VAL A 665 -6.10 15.92 -20.41
C VAL A 665 -7.59 15.62 -20.43
N VAL A 666 -8.14 15.26 -21.59
CA VAL A 666 -9.53 14.82 -21.73
C VAL A 666 -9.50 13.33 -22.07
N PRO A 667 -9.75 12.43 -21.11
CA PRO A 667 -9.70 10.99 -21.37
C PRO A 667 -10.91 10.59 -22.21
N PRO A 668 -10.72 9.93 -23.37
CA PRO A 668 -11.82 9.58 -24.27
C PRO A 668 -12.66 8.39 -23.79
N ASP A 669 -12.10 7.52 -22.94
CA ASP A 669 -12.77 6.34 -22.40
C ASP A 669 -12.25 5.99 -20.98
N ASP A 670 -12.85 5.01 -20.33
CA ASP A 670 -12.48 4.57 -18.99
C ASP A 670 -11.06 3.99 -18.90
N LYS A 671 -10.55 3.38 -19.97
CA LYS A 671 -9.19 2.83 -19.99
C LYS A 671 -8.16 3.96 -19.91
N HIS A 672 -8.31 5.00 -20.72
CA HIS A 672 -7.44 6.16 -20.70
C HIS A 672 -7.59 6.94 -19.38
N TRP A 673 -8.79 6.97 -18.79
CA TRP A 673 -9.02 7.56 -17.48
C TRP A 673 -8.22 6.83 -16.39
N ASN A 674 -8.25 5.50 -16.42
CA ASN A 674 -7.53 4.63 -15.52
C ASN A 674 -6.01 4.73 -15.68
N ASP A 675 -5.49 4.74 -16.92
CA ASP A 675 -4.06 4.93 -17.19
C ASP A 675 -3.57 6.30 -16.71
N LEU A 676 -4.36 7.37 -16.92
CA LEU A 676 -4.05 8.71 -16.41
C LEU A 676 -4.04 8.78 -14.88
N ALA A 677 -4.98 8.10 -14.23
CA ALA A 677 -5.04 8.07 -12.77
C ALA A 677 -3.82 7.34 -12.17
N LEU A 678 -3.33 6.28 -12.82
CA LEU A 678 -2.09 5.61 -12.46
C LEU A 678 -0.86 6.50 -12.71
N GLU A 679 -0.78 7.17 -13.88
CA GLU A 679 0.27 8.17 -14.17
C GLU A 679 0.34 9.22 -13.06
N PHE A 680 -0.82 9.75 -12.66
CA PHE A 680 -0.93 10.72 -11.58
C PHE A 680 -0.38 10.17 -10.27
N HIS A 681 -0.79 8.95 -9.86
CA HIS A 681 -0.33 8.34 -8.62
C HIS A 681 1.20 8.16 -8.60
N TYR A 682 1.79 7.58 -9.66
CA TYR A 682 3.24 7.39 -9.74
C TYR A 682 4.00 8.71 -9.72
N THR A 683 3.54 9.69 -10.50
CA THR A 683 4.20 11.01 -10.54
C THR A 683 4.16 11.69 -9.17
N ARG A 684 3.06 11.50 -8.43
CA ARG A 684 2.86 12.14 -7.13
C ARG A 684 3.58 11.45 -5.98
N SER A 685 3.72 10.12 -6.03
CA SER A 685 4.38 9.35 -4.98
C SER A 685 5.91 9.46 -5.03
N LEU A 686 6.46 9.88 -6.18
CA LEU A 686 7.89 10.11 -6.32
C LEU A 686 8.39 11.21 -5.37
N PRO A 687 9.51 10.96 -4.66
CA PRO A 687 10.24 12.01 -3.97
C PRO A 687 10.63 13.11 -4.95
N LYS A 688 10.62 14.37 -4.48
CA LYS A 688 11.05 15.50 -5.29
C LYS A 688 12.51 15.29 -5.71
N HIS A 689 12.79 15.46 -6.99
CA HIS A 689 14.12 15.29 -7.57
C HIS A 689 14.44 16.42 -8.54
N ASP A 690 15.68 16.91 -8.56
CA ASP A 690 16.06 18.08 -9.35
C ASP A 690 16.01 17.85 -10.87
N ARG A 691 16.00 16.58 -11.30
CA ARG A 691 15.93 16.17 -12.71
C ARG A 691 14.58 15.65 -13.17
N LEU A 692 13.54 15.76 -12.33
CA LEU A 692 12.17 15.43 -12.70
C LEU A 692 11.28 16.65 -12.53
N VAL A 693 10.33 16.83 -13.45
CA VAL A 693 9.34 17.89 -13.37
C VAL A 693 8.38 17.61 -12.22
N ASN A 694 8.30 18.56 -11.29
CA ASN A 694 7.47 18.46 -10.11
C ASN A 694 5.98 18.66 -10.43
N LEU A 695 5.14 17.75 -9.93
CA LEU A 695 3.69 17.84 -9.96
C LEU A 695 3.18 18.49 -8.67
N HIS A 696 2.60 19.68 -8.79
CA HIS A 696 2.07 20.46 -7.67
C HIS A 696 0.70 19.99 -7.21
N GLY A 697 -0.16 19.55 -8.13
CA GLY A 697 -1.50 19.07 -7.81
C GLY A 697 -2.33 18.70 -9.04
N SER A 698 -3.59 18.37 -8.80
CA SER A 698 -4.54 18.00 -9.85
C SER A 698 -5.92 18.59 -9.60
N VAL A 699 -6.66 18.89 -10.66
CA VAL A 699 -8.06 19.32 -10.59
C VAL A 699 -8.86 18.63 -11.69
N ILE A 700 -9.95 17.96 -11.31
CA ILE A 700 -10.95 17.42 -12.24
C ILE A 700 -11.97 18.53 -12.53
N ASP A 701 -12.07 18.90 -13.79
CA ASP A 701 -13.05 19.87 -14.28
C ASP A 701 -14.22 19.18 -14.96
N HIS A 702 -15.31 19.00 -14.20
CA HIS A 702 -16.59 18.48 -14.70
C HIS A 702 -17.38 19.48 -15.55
N SER A 703 -16.95 20.75 -15.61
CA SER A 703 -17.60 21.80 -16.42
C SER A 703 -16.86 22.08 -17.73
N TYR A 704 -15.83 21.28 -18.06
CA TYR A 704 -15.04 21.47 -19.26
C TYR A 704 -15.91 21.36 -20.52
N SER A 705 -15.64 22.22 -21.51
CA SER A 705 -16.47 22.35 -22.72
C SER A 705 -17.97 22.49 -22.45
N GLY A 706 -18.36 23.25 -21.42
CA GLY A 706 -19.77 23.45 -21.07
C GLY A 706 -20.44 22.24 -20.42
N GLY A 707 -19.65 21.27 -19.93
CA GLY A 707 -20.14 20.05 -19.29
C GLY A 707 -20.26 18.84 -20.23
N SER A 708 -19.89 18.98 -21.51
CA SER A 708 -19.90 17.87 -22.47
C SER A 708 -18.75 16.88 -22.30
N SER A 709 -17.70 17.25 -21.55
CA SER A 709 -16.56 16.36 -21.28
C SER A 709 -15.97 16.65 -19.91
N ILE A 710 -15.30 15.66 -19.35
CA ILE A 710 -14.55 15.81 -18.09
C ILE A 710 -13.07 15.93 -18.45
N ALA A 711 -12.42 16.97 -17.94
CA ALA A 711 -10.98 17.16 -18.10
C ALA A 711 -10.26 16.95 -16.76
N VAL A 712 -9.09 16.33 -16.79
CA VAL A 712 -8.14 16.30 -15.68
C VAL A 712 -7.07 17.34 -15.97
N LEU A 713 -6.91 18.27 -15.04
CA LEU A 713 -5.94 19.34 -15.11
C LEU A 713 -4.79 19.00 -14.15
N LEU A 714 -3.59 18.80 -14.69
CA LEU A 714 -2.37 18.56 -13.92
C LEU A 714 -1.58 19.86 -13.80
N ILE A 715 -1.33 20.30 -12.57
CA ILE A 715 -0.59 21.53 -12.27
C ILE A 715 0.86 21.15 -11.99
N MET A 716 1.78 21.62 -12.83
CA MET A 716 3.19 21.25 -12.80
C MET A 716 4.08 22.49 -12.75
N GLU A 717 5.34 22.32 -12.36
CA GLU A 717 6.33 23.38 -12.51
C GLU A 717 6.52 23.73 -14.00
N ARG A 718 6.74 25.01 -14.29
CA ARG A 718 6.99 25.46 -15.67
C ARG A 718 8.45 25.79 -15.90
N LEU A 719 9.00 25.14 -16.93
CA LEU A 719 10.35 25.38 -17.43
C LEU A 719 10.35 26.33 -18.65
N HIS A 720 11.54 26.70 -19.11
CA HIS A 720 11.72 27.72 -20.15
C HIS A 720 11.36 27.20 -21.54
N ARG A 721 11.82 26.00 -21.91
CA ARG A 721 11.61 25.38 -23.23
C ARG A 721 11.84 23.86 -23.18
N ASP A 722 11.43 23.13 -24.20
CA ASP A 722 11.84 21.74 -24.41
C ASP A 722 13.23 21.64 -25.08
N LEU A 723 13.88 20.48 -24.97
CA LEU A 723 15.20 20.21 -25.53
C LEU A 723 15.22 20.30 -27.06
N TYR A 724 14.14 19.93 -27.74
CA TYR A 724 14.04 20.07 -29.20
C TYR A 724 14.19 21.54 -29.63
N THR A 725 13.49 22.44 -28.94
CA THR A 725 13.57 23.88 -29.14
C THR A 725 14.94 24.43 -28.73
N GLY A 726 15.51 23.93 -27.63
CA GLY A 726 16.88 24.25 -27.21
C GLY A 726 17.92 23.93 -28.29
N LEU A 727 17.88 22.71 -28.84
CA LEU A 727 18.81 22.29 -29.89
C LEU A 727 18.71 23.18 -31.14
N LYS A 728 17.49 23.57 -31.54
CA LYS A 728 17.27 24.53 -32.64
C LYS A 728 17.82 25.92 -32.35
N ALA A 729 17.85 26.32 -31.07
CA ALA A 729 18.41 27.60 -30.64
C ALA A 729 19.94 27.59 -30.54
N GLY A 730 20.61 26.48 -30.85
CA GLY A 730 22.07 26.42 -30.94
C GLY A 730 22.79 26.10 -29.62
N LEU A 731 22.31 25.11 -28.86
CA LEU A 731 23.03 24.62 -27.67
C LEU A 731 24.46 24.17 -28.01
N SER A 732 25.43 24.65 -27.23
CA SER A 732 26.84 24.28 -27.29
C SER A 732 27.06 22.82 -26.89
N LEU A 733 28.23 22.26 -27.24
CA LEU A 733 28.58 20.88 -26.85
C LEU A 733 28.58 20.71 -25.33
N LYS A 734 29.13 21.68 -24.58
CA LYS A 734 29.14 21.69 -23.12
C LYS A 734 27.73 21.61 -22.53
N GLU A 735 26.81 22.41 -23.04
CA GLU A 735 25.41 22.38 -22.59
C GLU A 735 24.74 21.04 -22.93
N ARG A 736 25.00 20.47 -24.10
CA ARG A 736 24.46 19.16 -24.50
C ARG A 736 24.95 18.04 -23.58
N LEU A 737 26.22 18.04 -23.21
CA LEU A 737 26.79 17.07 -22.27
C LEU A 737 26.21 17.24 -20.85
N GLN A 738 26.07 18.48 -20.38
CA GLN A 738 25.42 18.77 -19.10
C GLN A 738 23.96 18.29 -19.08
N ILE A 739 23.22 18.49 -20.18
CA ILE A 739 21.85 18.01 -20.34
C ILE A 739 21.80 16.47 -20.35
N ALA A 740 22.75 15.81 -21.01
CA ALA A 740 22.83 14.35 -21.02
C ALA A 740 23.07 13.79 -19.61
N LEU A 741 23.97 14.42 -18.83
CA LEU A 741 24.19 14.08 -17.42
C LEU A 741 22.93 14.24 -16.58
N ASP A 742 22.23 15.37 -16.72
CA ASP A 742 20.98 15.67 -16.03
C ASP A 742 19.89 14.61 -16.35
N VAL A 743 19.79 14.19 -17.62
CA VAL A 743 18.85 13.15 -18.04
C VAL A 743 19.23 11.78 -17.46
N VAL A 744 20.51 11.40 -17.51
CA VAL A 744 20.98 10.13 -16.94
C VAL A 744 20.71 10.08 -15.43
N GLU A 745 20.97 11.18 -14.71
CA GLU A 745 20.67 11.31 -13.29
C GLU A 745 19.16 11.14 -13.01
N GLY A 746 18.30 11.78 -13.81
CA GLY A 746 16.84 11.62 -13.70
C GLY A 746 16.35 10.19 -13.96
N ILE A 747 16.90 9.51 -14.98
CA ILE A 747 16.55 8.11 -15.29
C ILE A 747 17.03 7.19 -14.17
N ARG A 748 18.26 7.37 -13.67
CA ARG A 748 18.78 6.59 -12.53
C ARG A 748 17.88 6.72 -11.31
N PHE A 749 17.43 7.93 -11.02
CA PHE A 749 16.50 8.16 -9.93
C PHE A 749 15.18 7.40 -10.15
N LEU A 750 14.53 7.52 -11.32
CA LEU A 750 13.31 6.76 -11.62
C LEU A 750 13.50 5.23 -11.46
N HIS A 751 14.61 4.70 -11.98
CA HIS A 751 14.93 3.28 -11.87
C HIS A 751 15.15 2.85 -10.41
N SER A 752 15.76 3.71 -9.58
CA SER A 752 15.91 3.45 -8.13
C SER A 752 14.57 3.36 -7.40
N GLN A 753 13.53 3.99 -7.95
CA GLN A 753 12.14 3.91 -7.46
C GLN A 753 11.34 2.78 -8.12
N GLY A 754 11.98 1.91 -8.92
CA GLY A 754 11.33 0.79 -9.62
C GLY A 754 10.46 1.19 -10.81
N LEU A 755 10.60 2.42 -11.32
CA LEU A 755 9.81 2.97 -12.43
C LEU A 755 10.64 3.11 -13.71
N LEU A 756 10.03 2.73 -14.84
CA LEU A 756 10.63 2.89 -16.17
C LEU A 756 9.86 3.94 -16.97
N HIS A 757 10.53 4.98 -17.50
CA HIS A 757 9.84 6.07 -18.22
C HIS A 757 9.22 5.66 -19.56
N ARG A 758 9.96 4.87 -20.37
CA ARG A 758 9.51 4.28 -21.65
C ARG A 758 9.18 5.25 -22.81
N ASP A 759 9.33 6.56 -22.63
CA ASP A 759 9.11 7.55 -23.71
C ASP A 759 10.04 8.77 -23.55
N ILE A 760 11.33 8.49 -23.27
CA ILE A 760 12.36 9.53 -23.24
C ILE A 760 12.58 10.02 -24.67
N LYS A 761 12.30 11.31 -24.90
CA LYS A 761 12.46 11.99 -26.19
C LYS A 761 12.74 13.48 -25.99
N LEU A 762 13.20 14.15 -27.04
CA LEU A 762 13.57 15.57 -26.99
C LEU A 762 12.44 16.49 -26.49
N LYS A 763 11.17 16.14 -26.75
CA LYS A 763 10.01 16.92 -26.29
C LYS A 763 9.64 16.66 -24.82
N ASN A 764 10.12 15.57 -24.23
CA ASN A 764 9.88 15.18 -22.83
C ASN A 764 11.07 15.52 -21.91
N VAL A 765 12.08 16.22 -22.44
CA VAL A 765 13.15 16.82 -21.65
C VAL A 765 12.95 18.33 -21.68
N LEU A 766 12.61 18.92 -20.55
CA LEU A 766 12.42 20.36 -20.39
C LEU A 766 13.68 21.01 -19.82
N LEU A 767 13.94 22.24 -20.24
CA LEU A 767 15.11 23.02 -19.88
C LEU A 767 14.70 24.26 -19.10
N ASP A 768 15.37 24.53 -17.99
CA ASP A 768 15.20 25.79 -17.25
C ASP A 768 15.94 26.96 -17.95
N LYS A 769 15.99 28.13 -17.30
CA LYS A 769 16.66 29.31 -17.87
C LYS A 769 18.18 29.16 -17.94
N GLN A 770 18.76 28.19 -17.22
CA GLN A 770 20.17 27.87 -17.16
C GLN A 770 20.51 26.63 -18.00
N ASN A 771 19.58 26.18 -18.86
CA ASN A 771 19.70 24.97 -19.67
C ASN A 771 19.95 23.69 -18.84
N ARG A 772 19.52 23.64 -17.58
CA ARG A 772 19.47 22.39 -16.81
C ARG A 772 18.23 21.60 -17.18
N ALA A 773 18.39 20.30 -17.33
CA ALA A 773 17.34 19.42 -17.82
C ALA A 773 16.53 18.78 -16.69
N LYS A 774 15.22 18.70 -16.94
CA LYS A 774 14.25 17.93 -16.17
C LYS A 774 13.41 17.07 -17.09
N ILE A 775 13.18 15.82 -16.70
CA ILE A 775 12.34 14.87 -17.43
C ILE A 775 10.87 15.10 -17.04
N THR A 776 9.98 15.08 -18.03
CA THR A 776 8.52 15.24 -17.87
C THR A 776 7.77 14.14 -18.61
N ASP A 777 6.44 14.13 -18.45
CA ASP A 777 5.50 13.25 -19.17
C ASP A 777 5.70 11.76 -18.82
N LEU A 778 5.43 11.46 -17.53
CA LEU A 778 5.49 10.11 -16.98
C LEU A 778 4.26 9.25 -17.38
N GLY A 779 3.51 9.62 -18.42
CA GLY A 779 2.31 8.89 -18.87
C GLY A 779 2.56 7.46 -19.36
N PHE A 780 3.81 7.13 -19.64
CA PHE A 780 4.24 5.77 -19.91
C PHE A 780 5.00 5.11 -18.75
N CYS A 781 5.20 5.83 -17.64
CA CYS A 781 5.83 5.26 -16.46
C CYS A 781 4.98 4.13 -15.90
N LYS A 782 5.59 2.95 -15.80
CA LYS A 782 4.99 1.82 -15.10
C LYS A 782 6.06 1.14 -14.25
N PRO A 783 5.70 0.66 -13.05
CA PRO A 783 6.46 -0.36 -12.35
C PRO A 783 6.82 -1.50 -13.29
N GLU A 784 8.04 -2.00 -13.20
CA GLU A 784 8.46 -3.18 -13.96
C GLU A 784 7.50 -4.36 -13.71
N ALA A 785 7.11 -4.53 -12.44
CA ALA A 785 6.15 -5.53 -11.98
C ALA A 785 4.68 -5.23 -12.33
N MET A 786 4.39 -4.19 -13.11
CA MET A 786 3.06 -3.92 -13.67
C MET A 786 3.09 -3.86 -15.20
N MET A 787 4.20 -4.26 -15.82
CA MET A 787 4.30 -4.32 -17.27
C MET A 787 3.54 -5.52 -17.83
N SER A 788 2.65 -5.26 -18.78
CA SER A 788 2.18 -6.25 -19.76
C SER A 788 3.03 -6.03 -21.00
N GLY A 789 3.54 -7.08 -21.68
CA GLY A 789 4.48 -7.03 -22.82
C GLY A 789 4.13 -6.16 -24.05
N SER A 790 3.22 -5.21 -23.92
CA SER A 790 2.96 -4.07 -24.81
C SER A 790 4.20 -3.22 -25.09
N ILE A 791 4.48 -3.03 -26.37
CA ILE A 791 5.47 -2.08 -26.89
C ILE A 791 4.81 -0.69 -26.90
N VAL A 792 5.40 0.28 -26.19
CA VAL A 792 4.95 1.69 -26.13
C VAL A 792 6.16 2.62 -26.11
N GLY A 793 5.97 3.83 -26.63
CA GLY A 793 7.01 4.86 -26.82
C GLY A 793 6.99 5.42 -28.25
N THR A 794 7.86 6.38 -28.54
CA THR A 794 8.02 6.93 -29.90
C THR A 794 9.04 6.08 -30.69
N PRO A 795 8.69 5.45 -31.83
CA PRO A 795 9.51 4.41 -32.48
C PRO A 795 10.99 4.76 -32.74
N ILE A 796 11.30 6.02 -33.08
CA ILE A 796 12.68 6.48 -33.34
C ILE A 796 13.56 6.58 -32.08
N HIS A 797 12.96 6.57 -30.89
CA HIS A 797 13.65 6.64 -29.59
C HIS A 797 13.61 5.30 -28.84
N MET A 798 13.00 4.28 -29.45
CA MET A 798 12.94 2.94 -28.86
C MET A 798 14.28 2.23 -29.01
N ALA A 799 14.57 1.37 -28.03
CA ALA A 799 15.74 0.52 -28.09
C ALA A 799 15.66 -0.43 -29.32
N PRO A 800 16.79 -0.81 -29.95
CA PRO A 800 16.80 -1.57 -31.21
C PRO A 800 16.08 -2.93 -31.18
N GLU A 801 15.91 -3.53 -30.00
CA GLU A 801 15.09 -4.73 -29.74
C GLU A 801 13.57 -4.47 -29.80
N LEU A 802 13.15 -3.21 -29.71
CA LEU A 802 11.76 -2.75 -29.82
C LEU A 802 11.44 -2.19 -31.22
N PHE A 803 12.43 -1.73 -32.00
CA PHE A 803 12.26 -1.28 -33.39
C PHE A 803 13.59 -1.18 -34.17
N THR A 804 13.59 -1.52 -35.46
CA THR A 804 14.72 -1.37 -36.40
C THR A 804 14.78 0.04 -37.00
N GLY A 805 15.15 1.05 -36.21
CA GLY A 805 15.34 2.43 -36.66
C GLY A 805 16.76 2.75 -37.16
N SER A 806 16.90 3.68 -38.10
CA SER A 806 18.20 4.22 -38.56
C SER A 806 18.90 5.01 -37.46
N ARG A 807 20.18 4.72 -37.21
CA ARG A 807 21.01 5.41 -36.19
C ARG A 807 21.45 6.80 -36.67
N PRO A 808 21.62 7.81 -35.79
CA PRO A 808 22.09 9.13 -36.20
C PRO A 808 23.53 9.09 -36.72
N GLU A 809 23.87 9.96 -37.67
CA GLU A 809 25.26 10.15 -38.11
C GLU A 809 26.08 10.87 -37.02
N ARG A 810 27.36 10.49 -36.90
CA ARG A 810 28.30 11.14 -35.97
C ARG A 810 28.50 12.59 -36.38
N LEU A 811 28.18 13.51 -35.48
CA LEU A 811 28.52 14.92 -35.67
C LEU A 811 30.04 15.11 -35.52
N SER A 812 30.63 15.93 -36.39
CA SER A 812 32.06 16.26 -36.38
C SER A 812 32.55 16.89 -35.07
N THR A 813 31.62 17.42 -34.27
CA THR A 813 31.89 18.01 -32.95
C THR A 813 31.99 16.99 -31.82
N PHE A 814 31.65 15.71 -32.03
CA PHE A 814 31.80 14.67 -31.02
C PHE A 814 33.19 14.03 -31.09
N ASP A 815 33.90 14.04 -29.95
CA ASP A 815 35.14 13.29 -29.80
C ASP A 815 34.90 11.78 -29.88
N GLU A 816 35.99 11.03 -30.03
CA GLU A 816 35.96 9.57 -30.21
C GLU A 816 35.34 8.85 -29.01
N GLU A 817 35.64 9.32 -27.80
CA GLU A 817 35.20 8.69 -26.57
C GLU A 817 33.71 8.87 -26.32
N CYS A 818 33.17 10.07 -26.59
CA CYS A 818 31.72 10.33 -26.54
C CYS A 818 30.98 9.47 -27.57
N TRP A 819 31.54 9.31 -28.77
CA TRP A 819 30.94 8.47 -29.79
C TRP A 819 30.91 6.99 -29.40
N GLN A 820 32.03 6.46 -28.86
CA GLN A 820 32.11 5.08 -28.38
C GLN A 820 31.12 4.80 -27.23
N LEU A 821 30.97 5.76 -26.30
CA LEU A 821 29.99 5.64 -25.23
C LEU A 821 28.55 5.59 -25.78
N MET A 822 28.24 6.42 -26.78
CA MET A 822 26.93 6.41 -27.45
C MET A 822 26.68 5.08 -28.17
N GLU A 823 27.66 4.55 -28.90
CA GLU A 823 27.55 3.25 -29.57
C GLU A 823 27.35 2.10 -28.57
N ALA A 824 28.07 2.12 -27.43
CA ALA A 824 27.90 1.13 -26.36
C ALA A 824 26.48 1.20 -25.75
N CYS A 825 25.95 2.40 -25.54
CA CYS A 825 24.56 2.58 -25.10
C CYS A 825 23.53 2.06 -26.12
N TRP A 826 23.88 2.08 -27.40
CA TRP A 826 23.06 1.58 -28.51
C TRP A 826 23.38 0.13 -28.92
N ASN A 827 24.04 -0.64 -28.06
CA ASN A 827 24.32 -2.04 -28.38
C ASN A 827 23.01 -2.80 -28.68
N ALA A 828 23.01 -3.63 -29.73
CA ALA A 828 21.85 -4.42 -30.12
C ALA A 828 21.50 -5.49 -29.08
N ASP A 829 22.51 -6.01 -28.37
CA ASP A 829 22.34 -6.90 -27.22
C ASP A 829 22.20 -6.05 -25.94
N PRO A 830 21.02 -6.07 -25.27
CA PRO A 830 20.81 -5.33 -24.03
C PRO A 830 21.78 -5.70 -22.91
N SER A 831 22.29 -6.95 -22.88
CA SER A 831 23.23 -7.43 -21.86
C SER A 831 24.62 -6.79 -21.97
N GLN A 832 24.94 -6.28 -23.17
CA GLN A 832 26.22 -5.63 -23.48
C GLN A 832 26.15 -4.11 -23.31
N ARG A 833 24.99 -3.55 -22.96
CA ARG A 833 24.86 -2.11 -22.72
C ARG A 833 25.46 -1.73 -21.37
N PRO A 834 26.19 -0.61 -21.27
CA PRO A 834 26.73 -0.14 -20.01
C PRO A 834 25.59 0.22 -19.05
N LEU A 835 25.74 -0.17 -17.79
CA LEU A 835 24.83 0.29 -16.73
C LEU A 835 24.94 1.80 -16.57
N LEU A 836 23.84 2.47 -16.17
CA LEU A 836 23.85 3.92 -15.92
C LEU A 836 24.89 4.33 -14.85
N GLY A 837 25.26 3.38 -13.97
CA GLY A 837 26.38 3.49 -13.01
C GLY A 837 27.74 3.77 -13.66
N ILE A 838 27.93 3.36 -14.90
CA ILE A 838 29.16 3.54 -15.69
C ILE A 838 28.99 4.75 -16.63
N VAL A 839 27.82 4.89 -17.26
CA VAL A 839 27.55 5.96 -18.22
C VAL A 839 27.71 7.35 -17.59
N GLN A 840 27.20 7.57 -16.38
CA GLN A 840 27.26 8.88 -15.73
C GLN A 840 28.71 9.32 -15.41
N PRO A 841 29.56 8.50 -14.75
CA PRO A 841 30.98 8.85 -14.57
C PRO A 841 31.73 9.10 -15.89
N SER A 842 31.47 8.29 -16.94
CA SER A 842 32.11 8.48 -18.24
C SER A 842 31.73 9.81 -18.88
N LEU A 843 30.44 10.18 -18.89
CA LEU A 843 29.99 11.48 -19.38
C LEU A 843 30.59 12.65 -18.60
N GLN A 844 30.69 12.53 -17.27
CA GLN A 844 31.30 13.55 -16.43
C GLN A 844 32.78 13.74 -16.80
N SER A 845 33.52 12.64 -16.96
CA SER A 845 34.93 12.66 -17.33
C SER A 845 35.17 13.32 -18.70
N ILE A 846 34.31 13.04 -19.69
CA ILE A 846 34.36 13.67 -21.01
C ILE A 846 34.10 15.18 -20.89
N MET A 847 33.10 15.57 -20.09
CA MET A 847 32.75 16.98 -19.89
C MET A 847 33.88 17.77 -19.22
N ASP A 848 34.52 17.20 -18.19
CA ASP A 848 35.63 17.85 -17.47
C ASP A 848 36.82 18.10 -18.40
N ARG A 849 37.23 17.10 -19.19
CA ARG A 849 38.32 17.23 -20.18
C ARG A 849 38.03 18.27 -21.26
N LEU A 850 36.79 18.36 -21.73
CA LEU A 850 36.40 19.35 -22.73
C LEU A 850 36.40 20.77 -22.15
N CYS A 851 36.11 20.92 -20.85
CA CYS A 851 36.24 22.21 -20.16
C CYS A 851 37.72 22.60 -19.99
N ASP A 852 38.58 21.68 -19.54
CA ASP A 852 40.01 21.93 -19.37
C ASP A 852 40.71 22.35 -20.69
N ASN A 853 40.34 21.70 -21.81
CA ASN A 853 40.86 22.05 -23.14
C ASN A 853 40.34 23.39 -23.68
N SER A 854 39.18 23.86 -23.20
CA SER A 854 38.65 25.17 -23.59
C SER A 854 39.31 26.32 -22.84
N ASP A 855 39.67 26.12 -21.57
CA ASP A 855 40.36 27.13 -20.74
C ASP A 855 41.85 27.29 -21.12
N GLN A 856 42.49 26.23 -21.64
CA GLN A 856 43.85 26.35 -22.21
C GLN A 856 43.90 27.10 -23.55
N LYS A 857 42.81 27.10 -24.32
CA LYS A 857 42.70 27.85 -25.59
C LYS A 857 42.33 29.32 -25.41
N SER A 858 41.66 29.69 -24.32
CA SER A 858 41.39 31.10 -24.00
C SER A 858 42.61 31.80 -23.39
N GLY A 859 43.43 31.09 -22.61
CA GLY A 859 44.68 31.64 -22.04
C GLY A 859 45.82 31.85 -23.03
N SER A 860 45.75 31.29 -24.25
CA SER A 860 46.80 31.44 -25.29
C SER A 860 46.55 32.60 -26.26
N LEU A 861 45.45 33.35 -26.10
CA LEU A 861 45.13 34.53 -26.92
C LEU A 861 45.42 35.87 -26.24
N GLU A 862 45.77 35.89 -24.94
CA GLU A 862 46.15 37.14 -24.25
C GLU A 862 47.67 37.44 -24.27
N ASP A 863 48.52 36.50 -24.72
CA ASP A 863 49.98 36.70 -24.82
C ASP A 863 50.45 37.09 -26.24
N SER A 864 49.55 37.60 -27.08
CA SER A 864 49.93 38.18 -28.38
C SER A 864 49.17 39.48 -28.69
N ASN A 865 49.50 40.52 -27.94
CA ASN A 865 49.45 41.92 -28.39
C ASN A 865 50.43 42.80 -27.60
#